data_AF-A0A9D5FNV5-F1
#
_entry.id   AF-A0A9D5FNV5-F1
#
_cell.length_a   1.000
_cell.length_b   1.000
_cell.length_c   1.000
_cell.angle_alpha   90.00
_cell.angle_beta   90.00
_cell.angle_gamma   90.00
#
_symmetry.space_group_name_H-M   'P 1'
#
loop_
_entity.id
_entity.type
_entity.pdbx_description
1 polymer ?
#
loop_
_entity_poly.entity_id
_entity_poly.type
_entity_poly.pdbx_seq_one_letter_code
_entity_poly.pdbx_strand_id
1 'polypeptide(L)'
;MFRLNAVDGLRAEAWENKLTGKTISLGNGTELELDVGESEKAAKTIEFDVVQLPEKEEAGRGKQSGKAVFKLKARMHAVSATVTYQWDTTQPVLRKSVEIVNDGDRELNRLLNVRLGAYHTDATMAGGARGFPIYLNDEFFMTLAHPSGWATSNGKDVSLRHYPGTKLAAGQKFVCMEAVYGVGKTSGARDAFLTHLTSRMRRVVRGHDKPYAIFEPFGGRPGGSFDETEGFLLDNIAKVAEGQRESGCRFDYYSVDFWQDVRGDLIQFDATRFPNGFAKIKEELGKTGMLPGLWIDSGGLPQWTIGSNPAIKPAMTEPNGRGIICRATEPAKSLYTKAFIHHIKENGVRLLKFDNMGPDCKEPVCNNPNHEHLPGLYSVEAIHNSLIEFYQALDKESPDVFLMLYWGYKSPWWLLYGDTLFESGIHMEAASPSSQPSPYARDSVTQHLDQGMKNCGDVPLLGKDSLGVWLSDWPWNSCIGKDRWQEGLVMDLCRGSLLAQIWTDTNWLTPPERAQMADFIALLKAQPNCFRNSRLIAGDPGTNGPYGYCCTDGARAFLAIHSACWQDSAVLLKLNSAWGLPNGKSWDIYRWYPSPARLSGEKPVFGDAASITLRPFEVVLLEVVPAGQAPSLTRTLKTLPIPTGFAEPTKMIALTNSIQSIVEPKQSGKTIWTPLEISSAVSAGGATLSKQKDGSFLAGGKNPSNDVYVVNATGKLTGITAFQLEVLCDPSLPDNGPGRAVNGNFALTEFRVAAAPLGRAAETNPVPLQNPKTDFSQESYGGWPVTAAIDGDTNTGWSIDPAEGTPHAAIFETVKPVGFDAGTILTFTLEQGNREHSIGRFRLSATTAKPPIPVPEGYGGTRSGTGHETIGEIPPASNGGTFVLISPKFLVGNPELRIDGQPASSTQVWSGKSSWPCSWQAWRIPVGPSSKSQALELRFKDTKGKKMDIEWKGVFIPNRRE
;
A
#
# COMPACT_ATOMS: atom_id res chain seq x y z
N MET A 1 -11.98 -6.22 43.97
CA MET A 1 -11.63 -7.14 45.07
C MET A 1 -11.25 -8.47 44.46
N PHE A 2 -10.00 -8.90 44.62
CA PHE A 2 -9.50 -10.18 44.11
C PHE A 2 -9.47 -11.17 45.29
N ARG A 3 -10.20 -12.29 45.20
CA ARG A 3 -10.34 -13.24 46.32
C ARG A 3 -9.39 -14.42 46.16
N LEU A 4 -8.55 -14.62 47.16
CA LEU A 4 -7.53 -15.67 47.20
C LEU A 4 -7.87 -16.70 48.28
N ASN A 5 -7.55 -17.96 47.99
CA ASN A 5 -7.60 -19.08 48.91
C ASN A 5 -6.18 -19.66 49.06
N ALA A 6 -5.74 -19.86 50.30
CA ALA A 6 -4.39 -20.33 50.62
C ALA A 6 -4.38 -21.71 51.31
N VAL A 7 -5.50 -22.43 51.33
CA VAL A 7 -5.64 -23.73 52.03
C VAL A 7 -4.95 -24.86 51.28
N ASP A 8 -5.06 -24.90 49.95
CA ASP A 8 -4.46 -25.92 49.08
C ASP A 8 -3.68 -25.26 47.93
N GLY A 9 -2.53 -24.72 48.30
CA GLY A 9 -1.75 -23.78 47.49
C GLY A 9 -2.39 -22.39 47.41
N LEU A 10 -1.77 -21.48 46.65
CA LEU A 10 -2.30 -20.15 46.43
C LEU A 10 -3.20 -20.14 45.19
N ARG A 11 -4.50 -19.99 45.41
CA ARG A 11 -5.55 -20.07 44.38
C ARG A 11 -6.38 -18.80 44.33
N ALA A 12 -6.92 -18.44 43.16
CA ALA A 12 -7.91 -17.38 43.03
C ALA A 12 -9.32 -17.93 42.79
N GLU A 13 -10.26 -17.51 43.64
CA GLU A 13 -11.64 -18.01 43.62
C GLU A 13 -12.52 -17.16 42.70
N ALA A 14 -12.45 -15.83 42.87
CA ALA A 14 -13.32 -14.87 42.20
C ALA A 14 -12.70 -13.48 42.15
N TRP A 15 -13.15 -12.67 41.20
CA TRP A 15 -12.73 -11.29 41.04
C TRP A 15 -13.95 -10.37 40.87
N GLU A 16 -14.11 -9.44 41.81
CA GLU A 16 -15.17 -8.44 41.82
C GLU A 16 -14.63 -7.09 41.31
N ASN A 17 -15.29 -6.53 40.30
CA ASN A 17 -15.12 -5.16 39.87
C ASN A 17 -15.88 -4.22 40.81
N LYS A 18 -15.15 -3.47 41.64
CA LYS A 18 -15.77 -2.52 42.59
C LYS A 18 -16.37 -1.27 41.94
N LEU A 19 -16.07 -1.01 40.66
CA LEU A 19 -16.64 0.11 39.91
C LEU A 19 -18.07 -0.20 39.43
N THR A 20 -18.39 -1.46 39.16
CA THR A 20 -19.67 -1.89 38.58
C THR A 20 -20.45 -2.86 39.46
N GLY A 21 -19.81 -3.45 40.47
CA GLY A 21 -20.37 -4.50 41.33
C GLY A 21 -20.40 -5.90 40.68
N LYS A 22 -19.98 -6.05 39.42
CA LYS A 22 -19.93 -7.37 38.78
C LYS A 22 -18.81 -8.23 39.34
N THR A 23 -19.06 -9.54 39.41
CA THR A 23 -18.10 -10.54 39.86
C THR A 23 -17.98 -11.61 38.80
N ILE A 24 -16.75 -12.07 38.56
CA ILE A 24 -16.46 -13.25 37.74
C ILE A 24 -15.85 -14.34 38.61
N SER A 25 -16.14 -15.59 38.28
CA SER A 25 -15.46 -16.74 38.85
C SER A 25 -14.08 -16.91 38.19
N LEU A 26 -13.10 -17.34 38.98
CA LEU A 26 -11.77 -17.76 38.51
C LEU A 26 -11.52 -19.26 38.74
N GLY A 27 -12.53 -19.99 39.23
CA GLY A 27 -12.56 -21.45 39.26
C GLY A 27 -11.58 -22.10 40.23
N ASN A 28 -11.16 -21.39 41.29
CA ASN A 28 -10.06 -21.80 42.16
C ASN A 28 -8.75 -22.03 41.38
N GLY A 29 -8.50 -21.19 40.37
CA GLY A 29 -7.33 -21.27 39.51
C GLY A 29 -6.02 -21.02 40.25
N THR A 30 -4.91 -21.58 39.76
CA THR A 30 -3.58 -21.41 40.38
C THR A 30 -2.99 -20.03 40.14
N GLU A 31 -2.37 -19.49 41.18
CA GLU A 31 -1.64 -18.21 41.07
C GLU A 31 -0.17 -18.39 40.68
N LEU A 32 0.39 -19.58 40.86
CA LEU A 32 1.72 -19.97 40.41
C LEU A 32 1.79 -21.48 40.17
N GLU A 33 2.20 -21.86 38.97
CA GLU A 33 2.71 -23.18 38.65
C GLU A 33 3.97 -23.02 37.80
N LEU A 34 4.89 -23.98 37.87
CA LEU A 34 6.04 -23.99 36.98
C LEU A 34 6.46 -25.40 36.60
N ASP A 35 7.06 -25.54 35.41
CA ASP A 35 7.61 -26.78 34.91
C ASP A 35 9.13 -26.75 34.97
N VAL A 36 9.73 -27.80 35.55
CA VAL A 36 11.18 -27.99 35.59
C VAL A 36 11.58 -29.23 34.82
N GLY A 37 12.57 -29.12 33.94
CA GLY A 37 13.10 -30.26 33.20
C GLY A 37 14.14 -29.86 32.15
N GLU A 38 14.72 -30.84 31.47
CA GLU A 38 15.69 -30.59 30.40
C GLU A 38 15.04 -30.17 29.08
N SER A 39 13.78 -30.59 28.86
CA SER A 39 12.95 -30.25 27.71
C SER A 39 11.47 -30.31 28.09
N GLU A 40 10.58 -29.75 27.29
CA GLU A 40 9.13 -29.79 27.54
C GLU A 40 8.60 -31.22 27.73
N LYS A 41 9.10 -32.19 26.95
CA LYS A 41 8.68 -33.59 27.03
C LYS A 41 9.09 -34.27 28.34
N ALA A 42 10.17 -33.81 28.95
CA ALA A 42 10.72 -34.34 30.20
C ALA A 42 10.41 -33.46 31.41
N ALA A 43 9.60 -32.41 31.22
CA ALA A 43 9.32 -31.44 32.26
C ALA A 43 8.35 -32.01 33.30
N LYS A 44 8.56 -31.65 34.57
CA LYS A 44 7.66 -31.97 35.68
C LYS A 44 7.05 -30.68 36.21
N THR A 45 5.73 -30.66 36.35
CA THR A 45 5.03 -29.55 36.98
C THR A 45 5.24 -29.59 38.49
N ILE A 46 5.60 -28.44 39.06
CA ILE A 46 5.85 -28.25 40.48
C ILE A 46 4.64 -27.57 41.13
N GLU A 47 4.13 -28.21 42.18
CA GLU A 47 3.08 -27.67 43.05
C GLU A 47 3.68 -27.04 44.31
N PHE A 48 2.99 -26.02 44.82
CA PHE A 48 3.42 -25.22 45.97
C PHE A 48 2.39 -25.22 47.10
N ASP A 49 2.87 -25.28 48.34
CA ASP A 49 2.10 -24.97 49.53
C ASP A 49 2.43 -23.56 50.03
N VAL A 50 1.44 -22.87 50.60
CA VAL A 50 1.64 -21.57 51.25
C VAL A 50 2.21 -21.79 52.65
N VAL A 51 3.43 -21.32 52.89
CA VAL A 51 4.13 -21.45 54.19
C VAL A 51 4.10 -20.15 55.00
N GLN A 52 3.81 -19.02 54.37
CA GLN A 52 3.64 -17.74 55.06
C GLN A 52 2.53 -16.92 54.39
N LEU A 53 1.58 -16.44 55.20
CA LEU A 53 0.55 -15.48 54.82
C LEU A 53 1.03 -14.02 55.01
N PRO A 54 0.42 -13.04 54.32
CA PRO A 54 0.72 -11.63 54.50
C PRO A 54 0.47 -11.16 55.94
N GLU A 55 1.34 -10.29 56.44
CA GLU A 55 1.10 -9.63 57.72
C GLU A 55 -0.08 -8.65 57.64
N LYS A 56 -0.86 -8.53 58.72
CA LYS A 56 -2.04 -7.64 58.76
C LYS A 56 -1.70 -6.17 58.45
N GLU A 57 -0.50 -5.72 58.82
CA GLU A 57 -0.05 -4.35 58.60
C GLU A 57 0.35 -4.08 57.13
N GLU A 58 0.94 -5.07 56.45
CA GLU A 58 1.27 -5.02 55.03
C GLU A 58 -0.01 -5.03 54.18
N ALA A 59 -0.99 -5.86 54.54
CA ALA A 59 -2.28 -6.02 53.86
C ALA A 59 -3.33 -4.94 54.22
N GLY A 60 -2.92 -3.82 54.83
CA GLY A 60 -3.78 -2.88 55.55
C GLY A 60 -5.09 -2.50 54.84
N ARG A 61 -6.22 -2.92 55.44
CA ARG A 61 -7.57 -2.65 54.95
C ARG A 61 -7.86 -1.14 54.95
N GLY A 62 -8.19 -0.57 53.79
CA GLY A 62 -8.50 0.85 53.64
C GLY A 62 -7.31 1.79 53.41
N LYS A 63 -6.08 1.25 53.28
CA LYS A 63 -4.91 2.05 52.89
C LYS A 63 -4.98 2.41 51.40
N GLN A 64 -4.48 3.61 51.06
CA GLN A 64 -4.39 4.10 49.68
C GLN A 64 -3.46 3.25 48.81
N SER A 65 -2.42 2.65 49.38
CA SER A 65 -1.58 1.66 48.71
C SER A 65 -1.23 0.55 49.69
N GLY A 66 -0.86 -0.61 49.17
CA GLY A 66 -0.53 -1.76 50.01
C GLY A 66 0.11 -2.90 49.23
N LYS A 67 0.61 -3.88 49.99
CA LYS A 67 1.17 -5.10 49.44
C LYS A 67 0.73 -6.32 50.25
N ALA A 68 0.59 -7.46 49.60
CA ALA A 68 0.34 -8.74 50.26
C ALA A 68 1.40 -9.74 49.79
N VAL A 69 2.27 -10.17 50.71
CA VAL A 69 3.39 -11.07 50.43
C VAL A 69 3.08 -12.47 50.93
N PHE A 70 3.07 -13.44 50.02
CA PHE A 70 2.93 -14.86 50.32
C PHE A 70 4.27 -15.55 50.08
N LYS A 71 4.69 -16.42 51.00
CA LYS A 71 5.81 -17.34 50.75
C LYS A 71 5.29 -18.73 50.50
N LEU A 72 5.81 -19.35 49.46
CA LEU A 72 5.41 -20.64 48.94
C LEU A 72 6.63 -21.57 48.98
N LYS A 73 6.39 -22.85 49.25
CA LYS A 73 7.41 -23.90 49.19
C LYS A 73 6.91 -25.05 48.32
N ALA A 74 7.75 -25.51 47.41
CA ALA A 74 7.40 -26.63 46.54
C ALA A 74 7.28 -27.94 47.35
N ARG A 75 6.28 -28.76 47.01
CA ARG A 75 5.99 -30.02 47.72
C ARG A 75 7.08 -31.06 47.59
N MET A 76 7.63 -31.22 46.39
CA MET A 76 8.55 -32.31 46.02
C MET A 76 9.91 -31.84 45.49
N HIS A 77 10.18 -30.53 45.51
CA HIS A 77 11.40 -29.94 44.99
C HIS A 77 11.97 -28.91 45.98
N ALA A 78 13.30 -28.74 45.99
CA ALA A 78 13.97 -27.71 46.78
C ALA A 78 13.85 -26.34 46.10
N VAL A 79 12.62 -25.87 45.95
CA VAL A 79 12.27 -24.59 45.30
C VAL A 79 11.28 -23.86 46.20
N SER A 80 11.51 -22.56 46.40
CA SER A 80 10.54 -21.67 47.04
C SER A 80 10.16 -20.54 46.09
N ALA A 81 9.04 -19.89 46.40
CA ALA A 81 8.62 -18.70 45.68
C ALA A 81 8.05 -17.65 46.63
N THR A 82 8.28 -16.38 46.31
CA THR A 82 7.61 -15.24 46.95
C THR A 82 6.64 -14.63 45.95
N VAL A 83 5.35 -14.67 46.27
CA VAL A 83 4.28 -14.05 45.46
C VAL A 83 3.84 -12.78 46.15
N THR A 84 4.02 -11.64 45.48
CA THR A 84 3.67 -10.33 46.04
C THR A 84 2.59 -9.66 45.19
N TYR A 85 1.46 -9.34 45.81
CA TYR A 85 0.45 -8.46 45.21
C TYR A 85 0.67 -7.03 45.68
N GLN A 86 0.51 -6.07 44.79
CA GLN A 86 0.67 -4.64 45.06
C GLN A 86 -0.48 -3.86 44.42
N TRP A 87 -1.00 -2.87 45.15
CA TRP A 87 -2.05 -1.98 44.63
C TRP A 87 -1.82 -0.54 45.10
N ASP A 88 -2.38 0.38 44.34
CA ASP A 88 -2.52 1.80 44.68
C ASP A 88 -3.89 2.28 44.20
N THR A 89 -4.59 3.02 45.04
CA THR A 89 -5.95 3.53 44.81
C THR A 89 -6.02 4.60 43.71
N THR A 90 -4.88 5.08 43.21
CA THR A 90 -4.84 5.99 42.04
C THR A 90 -5.32 5.32 40.75
N GLN A 91 -5.24 3.99 40.65
CA GLN A 91 -5.74 3.23 39.51
C GLN A 91 -6.43 1.94 39.97
N PRO A 92 -7.49 1.49 39.28
CA PRO A 92 -8.19 0.24 39.60
C PRO A 92 -7.42 -1.01 39.12
N VAL A 93 -6.13 -1.10 39.46
CA VAL A 93 -5.19 -2.12 38.99
C VAL A 93 -4.49 -2.80 40.16
N LEU A 94 -4.43 -4.13 40.11
CA LEU A 94 -3.65 -5.00 40.99
C LEU A 94 -2.46 -5.55 40.20
N ARG A 95 -1.26 -5.45 40.76
CA ARG A 95 -0.03 -5.96 40.15
C ARG A 95 0.49 -7.13 40.98
N LYS A 96 0.96 -8.18 40.33
CA LYS A 96 1.54 -9.36 40.96
C LYS A 96 2.96 -9.58 40.45
N SER A 97 3.91 -9.69 41.37
CA SER A 97 5.27 -10.15 41.07
C SER A 97 5.54 -11.49 41.74
N VAL A 98 6.38 -12.30 41.11
CA VAL A 98 6.80 -13.61 41.61
C VAL A 98 8.33 -13.71 41.54
N GLU A 99 8.95 -14.08 42.64
CA GLU A 99 10.38 -14.42 42.71
C GLU A 99 10.50 -15.91 43.04
N ILE A 100 11.19 -16.68 42.22
CA ILE A 100 11.47 -18.12 42.44
C ILE A 100 12.91 -18.28 42.90
N VAL A 101 13.14 -19.13 43.90
CA VAL A 101 14.47 -19.42 44.45
C VAL A 101 14.73 -20.92 44.40
N ASN A 102 15.93 -21.29 43.94
CA ASN A 102 16.42 -22.65 44.10
C ASN A 102 17.03 -22.81 45.51
N ASP A 103 16.29 -23.45 46.41
CA ASP A 103 16.72 -23.71 47.79
C ASP A 103 17.62 -24.96 47.90
N GLY A 104 17.87 -25.65 46.79
CA GLY A 104 18.74 -26.81 46.74
C GLY A 104 20.22 -26.47 46.83
N ASP A 105 21.04 -27.52 46.90
CA ASP A 105 22.50 -27.45 46.89
C ASP A 105 23.10 -27.62 45.48
N ARG A 106 22.25 -27.81 44.46
CA ARG A 106 22.63 -28.05 43.06
C ARG A 106 21.87 -27.15 42.11
N GLU A 107 22.44 -26.91 40.93
CA GLU A 107 21.76 -26.23 39.83
C GLU A 107 20.45 -26.95 39.46
N LEU A 108 19.36 -26.21 39.45
CA LEU A 108 18.07 -26.67 38.96
C LEU A 108 18.14 -26.71 37.43
N ASN A 109 17.88 -27.89 36.85
CA ASN A 109 18.02 -28.16 35.41
C ASN A 109 17.60 -26.99 34.52
N ARG A 110 16.29 -26.76 34.33
CA ARG A 110 15.75 -25.53 33.73
C ARG A 110 14.35 -25.24 34.24
N LEU A 111 14.08 -23.96 34.44
CA LEU A 111 12.74 -23.40 34.54
C LEU A 111 12.20 -23.19 33.13
N LEU A 112 11.25 -24.03 32.69
CA LEU A 112 10.76 -24.02 31.32
C LEU A 112 9.53 -23.14 31.18
N ASN A 113 8.41 -23.54 31.77
CA ASN A 113 7.16 -22.79 31.73
C ASN A 113 6.83 -22.28 33.12
N VAL A 114 6.46 -21.01 33.24
CA VAL A 114 5.88 -20.43 34.45
C VAL A 114 4.48 -19.95 34.11
N ARG A 115 3.49 -20.47 34.81
CA ARG A 115 2.10 -20.01 34.74
C ARG A 115 1.87 -19.09 35.93
N LEU A 116 1.76 -17.80 35.64
CA LEU A 116 1.51 -16.73 36.60
C LEU A 116 0.00 -16.51 36.78
N GLY A 117 -0.81 -17.54 36.58
CA GLY A 117 -2.26 -17.45 36.56
C GLY A 117 -2.83 -18.47 35.58
N ALA A 118 -3.61 -19.42 36.08
CA ALA A 118 -4.38 -20.35 35.26
C ALA A 118 -5.80 -20.47 35.84
N TYR A 119 -6.79 -19.93 35.13
CA TYR A 119 -8.14 -19.68 35.64
C TYR A 119 -9.20 -20.36 34.78
N HIS A 120 -10.27 -20.85 35.42
CA HIS A 120 -11.48 -21.26 34.73
C HIS A 120 -12.58 -20.23 35.02
N THR A 121 -13.05 -19.51 34.01
CA THR A 121 -13.96 -18.37 34.19
C THR A 121 -15.32 -18.56 33.55
N ASP A 122 -16.32 -17.91 34.14
CA ASP A 122 -17.68 -17.79 33.60
C ASP A 122 -17.86 -16.56 32.70
N ALA A 123 -16.84 -15.71 32.57
CA ALA A 123 -16.85 -14.52 31.74
C ALA A 123 -16.73 -14.83 30.24
N THR A 124 -17.28 -13.94 29.41
CA THR A 124 -16.95 -13.90 27.98
C THR A 124 -15.56 -13.31 27.79
N MET A 125 -14.83 -13.78 26.78
CA MET A 125 -13.43 -13.41 26.58
C MET A 125 -13.20 -12.82 25.20
N ALA A 126 -12.30 -11.84 25.13
CA ALA A 126 -11.83 -11.24 23.88
C ALA A 126 -10.35 -10.87 23.98
N GLY A 127 -9.66 -10.83 22.83
CA GLY A 127 -8.22 -10.54 22.79
C GLY A 127 -7.38 -11.73 23.28
N GLY A 128 -6.21 -11.43 23.85
CA GLY A 128 -5.23 -12.42 24.27
C GLY A 128 -4.29 -12.85 23.15
N ALA A 129 -3.01 -12.53 23.32
CA ALA A 129 -1.89 -13.03 22.52
C ALA A 129 -0.60 -12.79 23.31
N ARG A 130 0.56 -13.10 22.71
CA ARG A 130 1.85 -12.70 23.28
C ARG A 130 1.98 -11.17 23.28
N GLY A 131 2.25 -10.59 24.43
CA GLY A 131 2.47 -9.17 24.63
C GLY A 131 1.18 -8.34 24.62
N PHE A 132 0.00 -8.98 24.59
CA PHE A 132 -1.30 -8.31 24.59
C PHE A 132 -2.17 -8.75 25.77
N PRO A 133 -3.10 -7.90 26.22
CA PRO A 133 -4.05 -8.27 27.26
C PRO A 133 -5.14 -9.20 26.74
N ILE A 134 -5.75 -9.94 27.67
CA ILE A 134 -7.04 -10.59 27.49
C ILE A 134 -8.10 -9.82 28.28
N TYR A 135 -9.28 -9.64 27.69
CA TYR A 135 -10.41 -8.92 28.26
C TYR A 135 -11.52 -9.89 28.65
N LEU A 136 -12.08 -9.72 29.85
CA LEU A 136 -13.18 -10.53 30.38
C LEU A 136 -14.42 -9.66 30.61
N ASN A 137 -15.56 -10.05 30.03
CA ASN A 137 -16.82 -9.31 30.04
C ASN A 137 -16.71 -7.83 29.60
N ASP A 138 -15.60 -7.46 28.93
CA ASP A 138 -15.22 -6.08 28.62
C ASP A 138 -15.20 -5.12 29.85
N GLU A 139 -15.02 -5.69 31.05
CA GLU A 139 -14.91 -4.95 32.32
C GLU A 139 -13.62 -5.25 33.08
N PHE A 140 -12.96 -6.36 32.76
CA PHE A 140 -11.73 -6.80 33.38
C PHE A 140 -10.68 -7.01 32.29
N PHE A 141 -9.41 -6.75 32.60
CA PHE A 141 -8.30 -7.16 31.76
C PHE A 141 -7.22 -7.84 32.60
N MET A 142 -6.55 -8.82 32.02
CA MET A 142 -5.34 -9.37 32.61
C MET A 142 -4.25 -9.60 31.55
N THR A 143 -3.00 -9.47 31.96
CA THR A 143 -1.86 -9.52 31.04
C THR A 143 -0.55 -9.70 31.80
N LEU A 144 0.54 -9.97 31.08
CA LEU A 144 1.90 -9.88 31.60
C LEU A 144 2.54 -8.61 31.05
N ALA A 145 3.11 -7.77 31.92
CA ALA A 145 3.73 -6.50 31.57
C ALA A 145 5.11 -6.68 30.93
N HIS A 146 5.15 -7.43 29.83
CA HIS A 146 6.36 -7.76 29.09
C HIS A 146 6.04 -8.11 27.63
N PRO A 147 6.84 -7.66 26.64
CA PRO A 147 6.57 -7.95 25.23
C PRO A 147 6.50 -9.44 24.86
N SER A 148 7.23 -10.31 25.57
CA SER A 148 7.20 -11.77 25.35
C SER A 148 6.22 -12.55 26.24
N GLY A 149 5.51 -11.89 27.16
CA GLY A 149 4.58 -12.55 28.07
C GLY A 149 3.26 -12.92 27.40
N TRP A 150 2.70 -14.09 27.68
CA TRP A 150 1.49 -14.57 27.01
C TRP A 150 0.26 -14.44 27.89
N ALA A 151 -0.81 -13.83 27.36
CA ALA A 151 -2.17 -13.98 27.88
C ALA A 151 -3.00 -14.72 26.84
N THR A 152 -3.54 -15.88 27.21
CA THR A 152 -4.22 -16.77 26.24
C THR A 152 -5.50 -17.32 26.82
N SER A 153 -6.44 -17.68 25.96
CA SER A 153 -7.64 -18.42 26.34
C SER A 153 -7.83 -19.68 25.50
N ASN A 154 -8.50 -20.66 26.10
CA ASN A 154 -9.01 -21.84 25.42
C ASN A 154 -10.36 -22.23 26.05
N GLY A 155 -11.46 -22.09 25.32
CA GLY A 155 -12.79 -22.34 25.87
C GLY A 155 -13.13 -21.37 27.01
N LYS A 156 -13.14 -21.85 28.25
CA LYS A 156 -13.36 -21.06 29.48
C LYS A 156 -12.08 -20.87 30.30
N ASP A 157 -10.98 -21.41 29.83
CA ASP A 157 -9.71 -21.36 30.53
C ASP A 157 -8.89 -20.15 30.08
N VAL A 158 -8.28 -19.45 31.04
CA VAL A 158 -7.36 -18.33 30.82
C VAL A 158 -6.00 -18.69 31.41
N SER A 159 -4.92 -18.35 30.71
CA SER A 159 -3.57 -18.57 31.22
C SER A 159 -2.63 -17.42 30.93
N LEU A 160 -1.89 -16.99 31.97
CA LEU A 160 -0.78 -16.04 31.90
C LEU A 160 0.54 -16.81 31.93
N ARG A 161 1.25 -16.86 30.80
CA ARG A 161 2.42 -17.73 30.61
C ARG A 161 3.71 -16.97 30.33
N HIS A 162 4.76 -17.38 31.03
CA HIS A 162 6.14 -16.92 30.93
C HIS A 162 7.01 -18.14 30.54
N TYR A 163 7.93 -17.98 29.59
CA TYR A 163 8.79 -19.05 29.05
C TYR A 163 10.30 -18.79 29.30
N PRO A 164 10.80 -18.84 30.55
CA PRO A 164 12.18 -18.47 30.85
C PRO A 164 13.25 -19.31 30.13
N GLY A 165 13.05 -20.63 30.04
CA GLY A 165 14.03 -21.56 29.48
C GLY A 165 15.40 -21.58 30.18
N THR A 166 15.50 -21.03 31.39
CA THR A 166 16.78 -20.74 32.04
C THR A 166 17.15 -21.75 33.11
N LYS A 167 18.44 -21.93 33.35
CA LYS A 167 18.95 -22.68 34.50
C LYS A 167 18.93 -21.82 35.75
N LEU A 168 18.81 -22.43 36.92
CA LEU A 168 18.83 -21.69 38.19
C LEU A 168 19.85 -22.30 39.15
N ALA A 169 20.98 -21.62 39.35
CA ALA A 169 22.03 -22.07 40.27
C ALA A 169 21.50 -22.18 41.71
N ALA A 170 22.20 -22.94 42.56
CA ALA A 170 21.86 -23.07 43.98
C ALA A 170 21.83 -21.69 44.66
N GLY A 171 20.75 -21.36 45.36
CA GLY A 171 20.50 -20.07 46.00
C GLY A 171 20.18 -18.91 45.04
N GLN A 172 20.20 -19.13 43.72
CA GLN A 172 19.89 -18.09 42.74
C GLN A 172 18.39 -17.79 42.71
N LYS A 173 18.08 -16.51 42.51
CA LYS A 173 16.73 -15.98 42.36
C LYS A 173 16.40 -15.73 40.90
N PHE A 174 15.17 -16.05 40.51
CA PHE A 174 14.59 -15.72 39.22
C PHE A 174 13.36 -14.84 39.41
N VAL A 175 13.34 -13.67 38.77
CA VAL A 175 12.22 -12.73 38.83
C VAL A 175 11.33 -12.96 37.62
N CYS A 176 10.08 -13.35 37.86
CA CYS A 176 9.09 -13.55 36.81
C CYS A 176 8.57 -12.22 36.25
N MET A 177 7.92 -12.28 35.09
CA MET A 177 7.19 -11.14 34.53
C MET A 177 6.10 -10.65 35.50
N GLU A 178 5.87 -9.34 35.53
CA GLU A 178 4.78 -8.75 36.33
C GLU A 178 3.43 -9.11 35.71
N ALA A 179 2.53 -9.72 36.48
CA ALA A 179 1.15 -9.95 36.09
C ALA A 179 0.30 -8.74 36.48
N VAL A 180 -0.55 -8.27 35.57
CA VAL A 180 -1.39 -7.09 35.78
C VAL A 180 -2.85 -7.50 35.65
N TYR A 181 -3.66 -7.13 36.64
CA TYR A 181 -5.10 -7.37 36.70
C TYR A 181 -5.80 -6.02 36.92
N GLY A 182 -6.54 -5.53 35.93
CA GLY A 182 -7.24 -4.26 36.04
C GLY A 182 -8.73 -4.36 35.74
N VAL A 183 -9.49 -3.40 36.27
CA VAL A 183 -10.93 -3.29 36.01
C VAL A 183 -11.29 -1.92 35.46
N GLY A 184 -12.22 -1.88 34.51
CA GLY A 184 -12.79 -0.69 33.93
C GLY A 184 -14.24 -0.46 34.35
N LYS A 185 -14.86 0.60 33.83
CA LYS A 185 -16.33 0.72 33.84
C LYS A 185 -16.93 -0.32 32.88
N THR A 186 -18.26 -0.41 32.81
CA THR A 186 -18.94 -1.23 31.80
C THR A 186 -18.43 -0.87 30.40
N SER A 187 -17.94 -1.88 29.67
CA SER A 187 -17.28 -1.75 28.36
C SER A 187 -16.04 -0.85 28.35
N GLY A 188 -15.32 -0.79 29.48
CA GLY A 188 -14.18 0.10 29.69
C GLY A 188 -12.87 -0.62 30.05
N ALA A 189 -12.78 -1.95 29.88
CA ALA A 189 -11.58 -2.69 30.24
C ALA A 189 -10.35 -2.25 29.43
N ARG A 190 -10.53 -2.04 28.12
CA ARG A 190 -9.46 -1.54 27.24
C ARG A 190 -8.99 -0.14 27.64
N ASP A 191 -9.91 0.78 27.92
CA ASP A 191 -9.55 2.14 28.36
C ASP A 191 -8.77 2.11 29.68
N ALA A 192 -9.13 1.21 30.60
CA ALA A 192 -8.40 1.01 31.84
C ALA A 192 -6.98 0.46 31.59
N PHE A 193 -6.83 -0.49 30.65
CA PHE A 193 -5.52 -1.00 30.24
C PHE A 193 -4.66 0.10 29.60
N LEU A 194 -5.21 0.85 28.64
CA LEU A 194 -4.52 1.95 27.98
C LEU A 194 -4.09 3.02 28.98
N THR A 195 -4.97 3.40 29.92
CA THR A 195 -4.65 4.36 30.98
C THR A 195 -3.49 3.86 31.85
N HIS A 196 -3.53 2.59 32.25
CA HIS A 196 -2.47 1.97 33.03
C HIS A 196 -1.13 2.00 32.29
N LEU A 197 -1.13 1.56 31.03
CA LEU A 197 0.05 1.54 30.18
C LEU A 197 0.58 2.96 29.95
N THR A 198 -0.26 3.91 29.53
CA THR A 198 0.12 5.31 29.26
C THR A 198 0.80 5.95 30.45
N SER A 199 0.32 5.70 31.67
CA SER A 199 0.94 6.25 32.88
C SER A 199 2.37 5.74 33.14
N ARG A 200 2.78 4.64 32.50
CA ARG A 200 4.09 4.01 32.64
C ARG A 200 4.93 4.08 31.36
N MET A 201 4.36 4.58 30.26
CA MET A 201 5.08 4.71 29.00
C MET A 201 6.32 5.57 29.20
N ARG A 202 7.45 5.16 28.61
CA ARG A 202 8.68 5.96 28.61
C ARG A 202 8.40 7.37 28.15
N ARG A 203 7.60 7.51 27.09
CA ARG A 203 7.21 8.81 26.52
C ARG A 203 6.59 9.76 27.54
N VAL A 204 5.78 9.25 28.46
CA VAL A 204 5.15 10.05 29.52
C VAL A 204 6.11 10.27 30.69
N VAL A 205 6.80 9.22 31.16
CA VAL A 205 7.72 9.27 32.30
C VAL A 205 8.91 10.21 32.03
N ARG A 206 9.33 10.36 30.76
CA ARG A 206 10.42 11.26 30.34
C ARG A 206 9.94 12.65 29.92
N GLY A 207 8.64 12.93 29.92
CA GLY A 207 8.11 14.23 29.44
C GLY A 207 8.31 14.44 27.93
N HIS A 208 8.33 13.33 27.18
CA HIS A 208 8.32 13.31 25.72
C HIS A 208 6.88 13.29 25.16
N ASP A 209 5.87 13.50 26.00
CA ASP A 209 4.46 13.64 25.59
C ASP A 209 4.16 15.04 25.04
N LYS A 210 5.06 15.52 24.19
CA LYS A 210 5.03 16.82 23.52
C LYS A 210 5.15 16.65 21.99
N PRO A 211 4.83 17.70 21.23
CA PRO A 211 5.00 17.72 19.77
C PRO A 211 6.45 17.58 19.33
N TYR A 212 6.68 16.78 18.29
CA TYR A 212 7.95 16.69 17.58
C TYR A 212 7.72 16.80 16.07
N ALA A 213 8.56 17.58 15.40
CA ALA A 213 8.65 17.64 13.95
C ALA A 213 9.93 16.92 13.50
N ILE A 214 9.77 15.87 12.69
CA ILE A 214 10.85 15.00 12.23
C ILE A 214 10.96 15.13 10.71
N PHE A 215 12.16 15.46 10.24
CA PHE A 215 12.47 15.46 8.82
C PHE A 215 13.22 14.17 8.44
N GLU A 216 12.71 13.47 7.43
CA GLU A 216 13.23 12.19 6.95
C GLU A 216 13.71 12.38 5.50
N PRO A 217 15.03 12.39 5.23
CA PRO A 217 15.54 12.57 3.88
C PRO A 217 15.39 11.34 2.98
N PHE A 218 15.14 10.18 3.59
CA PHE A 218 15.07 8.90 2.91
C PHE A 218 14.00 8.87 1.83
N GLY A 219 14.36 8.33 0.66
CA GLY A 219 13.51 8.32 -0.52
C GLY A 219 13.55 9.61 -1.34
N GLY A 220 14.22 10.67 -0.86
CA GLY A 220 14.36 11.94 -1.57
C GLY A 220 15.43 11.95 -2.67
N ARG A 221 16.26 10.91 -2.80
CA ARG A 221 17.30 10.87 -3.83
C ARG A 221 16.70 10.81 -5.24
N PRO A 222 17.28 11.52 -6.24
CA PRO A 222 16.88 11.36 -7.63
C PRO A 222 16.94 9.89 -8.07
N GLY A 223 15.82 9.34 -8.54
CA GLY A 223 15.69 7.92 -8.92
C GLY A 223 15.55 6.93 -7.75
N GLY A 224 15.74 7.41 -6.52
CA GLY A 224 15.66 6.71 -5.25
C GLY A 224 16.70 5.60 -5.04
N SER A 225 17.13 5.46 -3.79
CA SER A 225 18.20 4.55 -3.39
C SER A 225 18.14 4.28 -1.89
N PHE A 226 18.45 3.06 -1.48
CA PHE A 226 18.72 2.77 -0.06
C PHE A 226 20.06 3.37 0.39
N ASP A 227 21.04 3.43 -0.51
CA ASP A 227 22.38 3.92 -0.19
C ASP A 227 22.41 5.45 -0.15
N GLU A 228 22.11 5.99 1.03
CA GLU A 228 22.33 7.41 1.31
C GLU A 228 23.83 7.72 1.28
N THR A 229 24.17 8.96 0.89
CA THR A 229 25.55 9.45 0.85
C THR A 229 25.67 10.82 1.49
N GLU A 230 26.86 11.12 2.01
CA GLU A 230 27.16 12.41 2.63
C GLU A 230 26.82 13.58 1.71
N GLY A 231 27.20 13.52 0.44
CA GLY A 231 26.94 14.61 -0.52
C GLY A 231 25.44 14.90 -0.73
N PHE A 232 24.60 13.87 -0.78
CA PHE A 232 23.15 14.07 -0.90
C PHE A 232 22.55 14.67 0.37
N LEU A 233 22.93 14.15 1.54
CA LEU A 233 22.38 14.65 2.80
C LEU A 233 22.78 16.11 3.04
N LEU A 234 24.01 16.51 2.71
CA LEU A 234 24.45 17.90 2.83
C LEU A 234 23.65 18.84 1.90
N ASP A 235 23.39 18.43 0.66
CA ASP A 235 22.51 19.17 -0.27
C ASP A 235 21.08 19.28 0.27
N ASN A 236 20.53 18.16 0.78
CA ASN A 236 19.19 18.13 1.34
C ASN A 236 19.08 19.03 2.59
N ILE A 237 20.02 18.96 3.52
CA ILE A 237 20.09 19.82 4.71
C ILE A 237 20.12 21.30 4.30
N ALA A 238 20.88 21.67 3.26
CA ALA A 238 20.93 23.04 2.77
C ALA A 238 19.55 23.53 2.26
N LYS A 239 18.84 22.69 1.49
CA LYS A 239 17.47 22.97 1.01
C LYS A 239 16.46 23.08 2.15
N VAL A 240 16.54 22.19 3.14
CA VAL A 240 15.70 22.27 4.35
C VAL A 240 15.99 23.56 5.10
N ALA A 241 17.27 23.89 5.31
CA ALA A 241 17.69 25.12 6.00
C ALA A 241 17.17 26.39 5.30
N GLU A 242 17.21 26.43 3.96
CA GLU A 242 16.59 27.49 3.17
C GLU A 242 15.08 27.55 3.41
N GLY A 243 14.40 26.41 3.29
CA GLY A 243 12.97 26.30 3.57
C GLY A 243 12.58 26.77 4.97
N GLN A 244 13.39 26.44 5.99
CA GLN A 244 13.19 26.92 7.35
C GLN A 244 13.34 28.45 7.44
N ARG A 245 14.35 29.05 6.79
CA ARG A 245 14.54 30.51 6.80
C ARG A 245 13.37 31.25 6.14
N GLU A 246 12.86 30.74 5.02
CA GLU A 246 11.78 31.38 4.28
C GLU A 246 10.41 31.26 4.95
N SER A 247 10.08 30.08 5.48
CA SER A 247 8.73 29.76 5.96
C SER A 247 8.55 29.89 7.46
N GLY A 248 9.66 29.91 8.22
CA GLY A 248 9.61 29.75 9.67
C GLY A 248 9.36 28.31 10.14
N CYS A 249 9.24 27.34 9.22
CA CYS A 249 9.14 25.91 9.57
C CYS A 249 10.37 25.49 10.38
N ARG A 250 10.19 24.79 11.51
CA ARG A 250 11.28 24.29 12.35
C ARG A 250 11.06 22.83 12.69
N PHE A 251 11.94 21.99 12.15
CA PHE A 251 12.04 20.58 12.53
C PHE A 251 12.92 20.47 13.78
N ASP A 252 12.58 19.51 14.64
CA ASP A 252 13.33 19.20 15.85
C ASP A 252 14.43 18.18 15.54
N TYR A 253 14.17 17.24 14.63
CA TYR A 253 15.10 16.19 14.24
C TYR A 253 15.28 16.07 12.73
N TYR A 254 16.48 15.64 12.33
CA TYR A 254 16.80 15.19 10.98
C TYR A 254 17.39 13.77 11.07
N SER A 255 16.70 12.79 10.46
CA SER A 255 17.17 11.40 10.47
C SER A 255 18.22 11.15 9.39
N VAL A 256 19.13 10.21 9.66
CA VAL A 256 20.02 9.65 8.65
C VAL A 256 19.82 8.14 8.60
N ASP A 257 19.43 7.65 7.43
CA ASP A 257 19.10 6.27 7.18
C ASP A 257 20.22 5.59 6.36
N PHE A 258 20.37 4.27 6.53
CA PHE A 258 21.35 3.43 5.82
C PHE A 258 22.83 3.85 5.92
N TRP A 259 23.27 4.57 6.94
CA TRP A 259 24.64 5.11 7.06
C TRP A 259 25.76 4.09 7.37
N GLN A 260 25.39 2.93 7.88
CA GLN A 260 26.29 1.93 8.48
C GLN A 260 27.21 1.21 7.46
N ASP A 261 28.43 0.86 7.89
CA ASP A 261 29.28 -0.13 7.21
C ASP A 261 28.88 -1.54 7.64
N VAL A 262 28.47 -2.38 6.68
CA VAL A 262 28.03 -3.75 6.95
C VAL A 262 29.13 -4.68 7.48
N ARG A 263 30.40 -4.27 7.35
CA ARG A 263 31.58 -4.98 7.90
C ARG A 263 32.08 -4.33 9.20
N GLY A 264 31.53 -3.18 9.57
CA GLY A 264 31.97 -2.37 10.70
C GLY A 264 31.37 -2.79 12.04
N ASP A 265 31.48 -1.91 13.02
CA ASP A 265 31.06 -2.09 14.41
C ASP A 265 29.90 -1.16 14.83
N LEU A 266 29.27 -0.49 13.86
CA LEU A 266 28.28 0.57 14.05
C LEU A 266 28.82 1.83 14.74
N ILE A 267 30.13 2.04 14.84
CA ILE A 267 30.69 3.33 15.29
C ILE A 267 31.05 4.20 14.09
N GLN A 268 31.75 3.61 13.12
CA GLN A 268 32.14 4.30 11.90
C GLN A 268 31.02 4.22 10.86
N PHE A 269 30.83 5.32 10.14
CA PHE A 269 29.97 5.36 8.96
C PHE A 269 30.67 4.64 7.81
N ASP A 270 29.90 4.18 6.82
CA ASP A 270 30.47 3.61 5.60
C ASP A 270 31.40 4.63 4.91
N ALA A 271 32.70 4.34 4.89
CA ALA A 271 33.71 5.29 4.45
C ALA A 271 33.63 5.61 2.95
N THR A 272 33.00 4.77 2.14
CA THR A 272 32.81 5.04 0.70
C THR A 272 31.69 6.05 0.49
N ARG A 273 30.58 5.92 1.23
CA ARG A 273 29.41 6.81 1.10
C ARG A 273 29.52 8.06 1.96
N PHE A 274 30.30 8.00 3.04
CA PHE A 274 30.53 9.06 4.02
C PHE A 274 32.04 9.25 4.26
N PRO A 275 32.78 9.81 3.30
CA PRO A 275 34.23 9.96 3.39
C PRO A 275 34.71 10.83 4.57
N ASN A 276 33.85 11.71 5.13
CA ASN A 276 34.17 12.48 6.35
C ASN A 276 33.43 11.97 7.60
N GLY A 277 32.88 10.75 7.55
CA GLY A 277 32.00 10.21 8.58
C GLY A 277 30.80 11.13 8.82
N PHE A 278 30.45 11.34 10.11
CA PHE A 278 29.31 12.17 10.50
C PHE A 278 29.63 13.65 10.73
N ALA A 279 30.91 14.04 10.66
CA ALA A 279 31.38 15.33 11.16
C ALA A 279 30.73 16.53 10.44
N LYS A 280 30.71 16.52 9.10
CA LYS A 280 30.13 17.61 8.31
C LYS A 280 28.61 17.69 8.42
N ILE A 281 27.94 16.53 8.42
CA ILE A 281 26.48 16.46 8.61
C ILE A 281 26.12 17.08 9.96
N LYS A 282 26.82 16.70 11.03
CA LYS A 282 26.64 17.27 12.37
C LYS A 282 26.84 18.80 12.39
N GLU A 283 27.89 19.28 11.72
CA GLU A 283 28.16 20.72 11.63
C GLU A 283 27.02 21.49 10.95
N GLU A 284 26.55 21.01 9.79
CA GLU A 284 25.46 21.65 9.05
C GLU A 284 24.13 21.59 9.80
N LEU A 285 23.79 20.46 10.43
CA LEU A 285 22.60 20.35 11.28
C LEU A 285 22.65 21.35 12.44
N GLY A 286 23.81 21.53 13.07
CA GLY A 286 24.02 22.52 14.13
C GLY A 286 23.68 23.95 13.71
N LYS A 287 23.88 24.31 12.43
CA LYS A 287 23.52 25.64 11.87
C LYS A 287 22.01 25.83 11.72
N THR A 288 21.24 24.74 11.69
CA THR A 288 19.78 24.75 11.52
C THR A 288 18.99 24.68 12.83
N GLY A 289 19.64 24.23 13.91
CA GLY A 289 19.00 23.92 15.18
C GLY A 289 18.33 22.54 15.25
N MET A 290 18.38 21.74 14.18
CA MET A 290 17.91 20.35 14.18
C MET A 290 18.90 19.43 14.92
N LEU A 291 18.37 18.48 15.68
CA LEU A 291 19.18 17.45 16.33
C LEU A 291 19.31 16.22 15.43
N PRO A 292 20.47 15.54 15.45
CA PRO A 292 20.70 14.39 14.59
C PRO A 292 19.94 13.14 15.07
N GLY A 293 19.37 12.42 14.10
CA GLY A 293 18.78 11.10 14.28
C GLY A 293 19.48 10.03 13.45
N LEU A 294 19.42 8.77 13.90
CA LEU A 294 19.94 7.62 13.15
C LEU A 294 18.91 6.49 13.08
N TRP A 295 18.78 5.89 11.90
CA TRP A 295 18.07 4.62 11.71
C TRP A 295 19.02 3.43 11.80
N ILE A 296 18.50 2.28 12.23
CA ILE A 296 19.24 1.01 12.31
C ILE A 296 18.32 -0.21 12.16
N ASP A 297 18.80 -1.22 11.44
CA ASP A 297 18.25 -2.58 11.51
C ASP A 297 18.68 -3.27 12.81
N SER A 298 17.71 -3.77 13.58
CA SER A 298 17.87 -4.36 14.91
C SER A 298 18.44 -5.78 14.87
N GLY A 299 18.81 -6.28 13.70
CA GLY A 299 19.42 -7.59 13.48
C GLY A 299 18.56 -8.55 12.67
N GLY A 300 17.31 -8.19 12.35
CA GLY A 300 16.38 -8.99 11.57
C GLY A 300 16.74 -9.10 10.09
N LEU A 301 17.39 -8.07 9.53
CA LEU A 301 17.99 -8.10 8.18
C LEU A 301 19.49 -7.79 8.29
N PRO A 302 20.34 -8.80 8.59
CA PRO A 302 21.77 -8.58 8.86
C PRO A 302 22.51 -7.84 7.74
N GLN A 303 22.07 -7.97 6.50
CA GLN A 303 22.65 -7.27 5.34
C GLN A 303 22.41 -5.75 5.36
N TRP A 304 21.47 -5.26 6.16
CA TRP A 304 21.21 -3.83 6.37
C TRP A 304 21.90 -3.29 7.64
N THR A 305 22.67 -4.11 8.32
CA THR A 305 23.47 -3.74 9.50
C THR A 305 24.82 -4.45 9.40
N ILE A 306 25.43 -4.82 10.52
CA ILE A 306 26.78 -5.41 10.60
C ILE A 306 26.85 -6.92 10.31
N GLY A 307 25.92 -7.47 9.50
CA GLY A 307 25.87 -8.91 9.21
C GLY A 307 27.08 -9.44 8.45
N SER A 308 27.85 -8.58 7.78
CA SER A 308 29.10 -8.97 7.10
C SER A 308 30.34 -8.82 7.98
N ASN A 309 30.21 -8.31 9.22
CA ASN A 309 31.31 -8.26 10.17
C ASN A 309 31.68 -9.69 10.62
N PRO A 310 32.92 -10.17 10.40
CA PRO A 310 33.33 -11.51 10.81
C PRO A 310 33.17 -11.77 12.32
N ALA A 311 33.26 -10.74 13.16
CA ALA A 311 33.10 -10.84 14.60
C ALA A 311 31.65 -11.19 15.01
N ILE A 312 30.65 -10.90 14.17
CA ILE A 312 29.23 -11.18 14.48
C ILE A 312 28.85 -12.63 14.23
N LYS A 313 29.65 -13.41 13.47
CA LYS A 313 29.33 -14.82 13.15
C LYS A 313 28.94 -15.69 14.35
N PRO A 314 29.61 -15.62 15.52
CA PRO A 314 29.20 -16.40 16.70
C PRO A 314 27.82 -16.01 17.25
N ALA A 315 27.37 -14.78 16.99
CA ALA A 315 26.08 -14.26 17.45
C ALA A 315 24.93 -14.48 16.46
N MET A 316 25.13 -15.29 15.41
CA MET A 316 24.07 -15.58 14.44
C MET A 316 23.12 -16.68 14.93
N THR A 317 21.85 -16.61 14.52
CA THR A 317 20.79 -17.50 15.01
C THR A 317 20.86 -18.93 14.52
N GLU A 318 21.70 -19.23 13.52
CA GLU A 318 22.03 -20.59 13.10
C GLU A 318 23.45 -20.99 13.53
N PRO A 319 23.68 -22.27 13.91
CA PRO A 319 25.00 -22.74 14.36
C PRO A 319 26.11 -22.59 13.31
N ASN A 320 25.75 -22.51 12.03
CA ASN A 320 26.67 -22.36 10.90
C ASN A 320 27.12 -20.90 10.66
N GLY A 321 26.71 -19.95 11.52
CA GLY A 321 27.01 -18.53 11.37
C GLY A 321 26.11 -17.79 10.37
N ARG A 322 24.90 -18.29 10.08
CA ARG A 322 23.88 -17.69 9.20
C ARG A 322 22.59 -17.36 9.96
N GLY A 323 21.58 -16.87 9.26
CA GLY A 323 20.30 -16.45 9.82
C GLY A 323 20.29 -14.97 10.17
N ILE A 324 19.58 -14.60 11.23
CA ILE A 324 19.54 -13.24 11.75
C ILE A 324 20.58 -13.04 12.87
N ILE A 325 20.78 -11.80 13.32
CA ILE A 325 21.67 -11.52 14.47
C ILE A 325 20.90 -11.81 15.77
N CYS A 326 21.36 -12.78 16.55
CA CYS A 326 20.85 -13.01 17.90
C CYS A 326 21.31 -11.90 18.84
N ARG A 327 20.39 -11.01 19.22
CA ARG A 327 20.67 -9.89 20.12
C ARG A 327 20.89 -10.31 21.58
N ALA A 328 20.66 -11.57 21.93
CA ALA A 328 20.81 -12.11 23.28
C ALA A 328 22.23 -12.59 23.63
N THR A 329 23.19 -12.55 22.70
CA THR A 329 24.52 -13.13 22.91
C THR A 329 25.63 -12.17 22.46
N GLU A 330 26.84 -12.43 22.94
CA GLU A 330 28.04 -11.71 22.50
C GLU A 330 28.58 -12.23 21.15
N PRO A 331 29.25 -11.37 20.36
CA PRO A 331 29.55 -9.96 20.66
C PRO A 331 28.44 -8.97 20.28
N ALA A 332 27.30 -9.43 19.73
CA ALA A 332 26.26 -8.55 19.21
C ALA A 332 25.72 -7.58 20.27
N LYS A 333 25.43 -8.10 21.48
CA LYS A 333 24.94 -7.29 22.61
C LYS A 333 25.85 -6.11 22.91
N SER A 334 27.15 -6.37 23.13
CA SER A 334 28.13 -5.33 23.44
C SER A 334 28.38 -4.37 22.28
N LEU A 335 28.43 -4.85 21.04
CA LEU A 335 28.73 -4.01 19.87
C LEU A 335 27.69 -2.91 19.69
N TYR A 336 26.40 -3.28 19.64
CA TYR A 336 25.33 -2.29 19.49
C TYR A 336 25.28 -1.33 20.69
N THR A 337 25.37 -1.85 21.92
CA THR A 337 25.30 -0.98 23.11
C THR A 337 26.41 0.07 23.12
N LYS A 338 27.65 -0.35 22.82
CA LYS A 338 28.80 0.57 22.75
C LYS A 338 28.64 1.59 21.62
N ALA A 339 28.20 1.15 20.45
CA ALA A 339 28.01 2.00 19.28
C ALA A 339 26.97 3.11 19.48
N PHE A 340 25.79 2.77 19.99
CA PHE A 340 24.73 3.78 20.18
C PHE A 340 25.02 4.72 21.36
N ILE A 341 25.67 4.25 22.42
CA ILE A 341 26.19 5.13 23.48
C ILE A 341 27.23 6.10 22.90
N HIS A 342 28.13 5.61 22.03
CA HIS A 342 29.09 6.48 21.34
C HIS A 342 28.38 7.56 20.51
N HIS A 343 27.35 7.22 19.73
CA HIS A 343 26.63 8.21 18.93
C HIS A 343 25.87 9.24 19.77
N ILE A 344 25.30 8.83 20.91
CA ILE A 344 24.64 9.75 21.85
C ILE A 344 25.66 10.75 22.42
N LYS A 345 26.86 10.28 22.79
CA LYS A 345 27.94 11.09 23.40
C LYS A 345 28.67 11.98 22.41
N GLU A 346 29.24 11.37 21.37
CA GLU A 346 30.23 12.00 20.50
C GLU A 346 29.57 12.72 19.30
N ASN A 347 28.47 12.15 18.82
CA ASN A 347 27.73 12.67 17.66
C ASN A 347 26.48 13.48 18.04
N GLY A 348 26.12 13.52 19.33
CA GLY A 348 24.98 14.30 19.82
C GLY A 348 23.62 13.78 19.34
N VAL A 349 23.52 12.49 18.98
CA VAL A 349 22.29 11.88 18.48
C VAL A 349 21.19 11.91 19.56
N ARG A 350 19.99 12.35 19.17
CA ARG A 350 18.82 12.49 20.05
C ARG A 350 17.53 11.89 19.49
N LEU A 351 17.61 11.22 18.35
CA LEU A 351 16.55 10.40 17.77
C LEU A 351 17.15 9.07 17.30
N LEU A 352 16.57 7.95 17.68
CA LEU A 352 16.99 6.62 17.21
C LEU A 352 15.79 5.82 16.72
N LYS A 353 15.85 5.35 15.48
CA LYS A 353 14.82 4.55 14.81
C LYS A 353 15.31 3.10 14.68
N PHE A 354 14.65 2.17 15.34
CA PHE A 354 15.03 0.76 15.37
C PHE A 354 14.07 -0.06 14.52
N ASP A 355 14.59 -0.70 13.50
CA ASP A 355 13.79 -1.43 12.54
C ASP A 355 14.06 -2.93 12.56
N ASN A 356 13.16 -3.74 12.01
CA ASN A 356 13.29 -5.20 11.84
C ASN A 356 13.91 -5.93 13.05
N MET A 357 13.17 -6.02 14.16
CA MET A 357 13.59 -6.86 15.30
C MET A 357 13.82 -8.32 14.90
N GLY A 358 12.99 -8.83 13.98
CA GLY A 358 13.15 -10.11 13.31
C GLY A 358 12.80 -10.01 11.82
N PRO A 359 12.97 -11.10 11.06
CA PRO A 359 12.82 -11.07 9.61
C PRO A 359 11.34 -10.97 9.22
N ASP A 360 11.03 -10.20 8.17
CA ASP A 360 9.65 -9.98 7.67
C ASP A 360 8.65 -9.58 8.77
N CYS A 361 9.08 -8.77 9.74
CA CYS A 361 8.23 -8.32 10.85
C CYS A 361 7.74 -9.48 11.73
N LYS A 362 8.49 -10.59 11.75
CA LYS A 362 8.27 -11.74 12.61
C LYS A 362 9.16 -11.66 13.84
N GLU A 363 8.90 -12.57 14.75
CA GLU A 363 9.61 -12.67 16.01
C GLU A 363 11.05 -13.14 15.81
N PRO A 364 12.00 -12.60 16.59
CA PRO A 364 13.38 -13.02 16.52
C PRO A 364 13.54 -14.37 17.25
N VAL A 365 13.44 -15.47 16.50
CA VAL A 365 13.67 -16.81 17.03
C VAL A 365 15.12 -17.21 16.73
N CYS A 366 15.86 -17.57 17.78
CA CYS A 366 17.19 -18.15 17.65
C CYS A 366 17.13 -19.67 17.81
N ASN A 367 17.76 -20.39 16.88
CA ASN A 367 17.84 -21.85 16.89
C ASN A 367 19.28 -22.36 17.13
N ASN A 368 20.21 -21.48 17.50
CA ASN A 368 21.60 -21.83 17.75
C ASN A 368 21.72 -22.43 19.17
N PRO A 369 22.04 -23.73 19.33
CA PRO A 369 22.14 -24.37 20.63
C PRO A 369 23.42 -24.00 21.37
N ASN A 370 24.35 -23.29 20.73
CA ASN A 370 25.61 -22.85 21.33
C ASN A 370 25.48 -21.51 22.07
N HIS A 371 24.31 -20.87 22.05
CA HIS A 371 24.03 -19.63 22.78
C HIS A 371 23.59 -19.93 24.21
N GLU A 372 23.65 -18.91 25.07
CA GLU A 372 23.34 -19.04 26.51
C GLU A 372 21.87 -19.39 26.80
N HIS A 373 20.97 -19.08 25.86
CA HIS A 373 19.54 -19.36 25.96
C HIS A 373 19.16 -20.65 25.22
N LEU A 374 17.99 -21.22 25.53
CA LEU A 374 17.45 -22.35 24.78
C LEU A 374 17.01 -21.93 23.35
N PRO A 375 17.10 -22.84 22.36
CA PRO A 375 16.55 -22.63 21.02
C PRO A 375 15.02 -22.46 20.99
N GLY A 376 14.51 -21.91 19.88
CA GLY A 376 13.07 -21.86 19.60
C GLY A 376 12.34 -20.83 20.47
N LEU A 377 11.16 -21.20 20.98
CA LEU A 377 10.28 -20.31 21.76
C LEU A 377 10.99 -19.62 22.94
N TYR A 378 11.89 -20.35 23.62
CA TYR A 378 12.63 -19.87 24.79
C TYR A 378 13.69 -18.80 24.46
N SER A 379 14.09 -18.68 23.19
CA SER A 379 15.04 -17.64 22.77
C SER A 379 14.42 -16.24 22.71
N VAL A 380 13.10 -16.16 22.48
CA VAL A 380 12.41 -14.90 22.23
C VAL A 380 12.50 -13.98 23.45
N GLU A 381 12.28 -14.51 24.64
CA GLU A 381 12.41 -13.73 25.88
C GLU A 381 13.86 -13.27 26.10
N ALA A 382 14.84 -14.15 25.92
CA ALA A 382 16.25 -13.77 26.07
C ALA A 382 16.63 -12.62 25.13
N ILE A 383 16.14 -12.65 23.89
CA ILE A 383 16.34 -11.59 22.90
C ILE A 383 15.62 -10.31 23.31
N HIS A 384 14.36 -10.39 23.72
CA HIS A 384 13.60 -9.22 24.18
C HIS A 384 14.23 -8.58 25.42
N ASN A 385 14.66 -9.38 26.41
CA ASN A 385 15.33 -8.89 27.61
C ASN A 385 16.64 -8.18 27.26
N SER A 386 17.44 -8.73 26.34
CA SER A 386 18.67 -8.08 25.89
C SER A 386 18.41 -6.75 25.17
N LEU A 387 17.33 -6.67 24.38
CA LEU A 387 16.90 -5.40 23.76
C LEU A 387 16.39 -4.40 24.80
N ILE A 388 15.64 -4.85 25.80
CA ILE A 388 15.20 -4.02 26.93
C ILE A 388 16.41 -3.44 27.68
N GLU A 389 17.39 -4.27 28.01
CA GLU A 389 18.64 -3.83 28.64
C GLU A 389 19.38 -2.81 27.76
N PHE A 390 19.42 -3.03 26.44
CA PHE A 390 19.98 -2.09 25.50
C PHE A 390 19.26 -0.74 25.54
N TYR A 391 17.92 -0.69 25.45
CA TYR A 391 17.17 0.57 25.52
C TYR A 391 17.30 1.26 26.87
N GLN A 392 17.33 0.51 27.96
CA GLN A 392 17.59 1.04 29.29
C GLN A 392 19.00 1.63 29.40
N ALA A 393 20.00 1.05 28.74
CA ALA A 393 21.34 1.63 28.67
C ALA A 393 21.36 2.96 27.91
N LEU A 394 20.62 3.07 26.80
CA LEU A 394 20.47 4.34 26.06
C LEU A 394 19.75 5.39 26.89
N ASP A 395 18.65 5.01 27.54
CA ASP A 395 17.86 5.90 28.41
C ASP A 395 18.65 6.37 29.63
N LYS A 396 19.48 5.50 30.21
CA LYS A 396 20.41 5.85 31.29
C LYS A 396 21.50 6.81 30.82
N GLU A 397 21.99 6.63 29.60
CA GLU A 397 23.00 7.50 29.02
C GLU A 397 22.45 8.90 28.73
N SER A 398 21.30 8.99 28.07
CA SER A 398 20.61 10.26 27.87
C SER A 398 19.09 10.05 27.81
N PRO A 399 18.35 10.52 28.83
CA PRO A 399 16.89 10.38 28.84
C PRO A 399 16.21 11.18 27.73
N ASP A 400 16.85 12.23 27.20
CA ASP A 400 16.33 13.10 26.13
C ASP A 400 16.33 12.44 24.73
N VAL A 401 16.94 11.26 24.57
CA VAL A 401 16.90 10.53 23.30
C VAL A 401 15.48 10.04 23.06
N PHE A 402 14.93 10.35 21.90
CA PHE A 402 13.64 9.84 21.45
C PHE A 402 13.83 8.51 20.72
N LEU A 403 13.13 7.46 21.14
CA LEU A 403 13.29 6.08 20.69
C LEU A 403 12.06 5.63 19.90
N MET A 404 12.21 5.42 18.60
CA MET A 404 11.15 4.97 17.69
C MET A 404 11.36 3.49 17.35
N LEU A 405 10.35 2.66 17.58
CA LEU A 405 10.41 1.21 17.37
C LEU A 405 9.55 0.81 16.16
N TYR A 406 10.18 0.37 15.08
CA TYR A 406 9.52 0.07 13.80
C TYR A 406 9.20 -1.42 13.65
N TRP A 407 9.60 -2.06 12.55
CA TRP A 407 9.12 -3.40 12.18
C TRP A 407 9.50 -4.46 13.22
N GLY A 408 8.54 -5.31 13.60
CA GLY A 408 8.72 -6.39 14.56
C GLY A 408 8.40 -6.04 16.03
N TYR A 409 8.14 -4.79 16.37
CA TYR A 409 7.84 -4.37 17.76
C TYR A 409 6.32 -4.30 18.05
N LYS A 410 5.64 -5.45 18.06
CA LYS A 410 4.16 -5.49 18.06
C LYS A 410 3.48 -5.21 19.39
N SER A 411 4.12 -5.61 20.50
CA SER A 411 3.48 -5.54 21.80
C SER A 411 3.40 -4.10 22.32
N PRO A 412 2.24 -3.66 22.86
CA PRO A 412 2.14 -2.37 23.57
C PRO A 412 3.14 -2.21 24.72
N TRP A 413 3.63 -3.31 25.30
CA TRP A 413 4.59 -3.27 26.41
C TRP A 413 5.98 -2.79 26.01
N TRP A 414 6.29 -2.72 24.70
CA TRP A 414 7.49 -2.04 24.24
C TRP A 414 7.53 -0.56 24.59
N LEU A 415 6.36 0.08 24.79
CA LEU A 415 6.27 1.50 25.15
C LEU A 415 6.75 1.79 26.59
N LEU A 416 7.06 0.79 27.40
CA LEU A 416 7.80 0.99 28.65
C LEU A 416 9.27 1.37 28.40
N TYR A 417 9.77 1.09 27.19
CA TYR A 417 11.19 1.22 26.83
C TYR A 417 11.41 2.09 25.58
N GLY A 418 10.43 2.19 24.68
CA GLY A 418 10.42 3.11 23.53
C GLY A 418 9.38 4.23 23.67
N ASP A 419 9.53 5.30 22.88
CA ASP A 419 8.57 6.42 22.87
C ASP A 419 7.40 6.15 21.92
N THR A 420 7.66 5.55 20.77
CA THR A 420 6.65 5.10 19.81
C THR A 420 6.91 3.69 19.31
N LEU A 421 5.85 3.05 18.84
CA LEU A 421 5.91 1.87 18.00
C LEU A 421 5.01 2.03 16.77
N PHE A 422 5.47 1.50 15.64
CA PHE A 422 4.75 1.57 14.37
C PHE A 422 3.78 0.40 14.18
N GLU A 423 4.28 -0.84 14.20
CA GLU A 423 3.47 -2.01 13.86
C GLU A 423 2.65 -2.49 15.05
N SER A 424 1.40 -2.07 15.14
CA SER A 424 0.56 -2.28 16.32
C SER A 424 -0.46 -3.43 16.14
N GLY A 425 -0.02 -4.54 15.55
CA GLY A 425 -0.84 -5.75 15.33
C GLY A 425 -1.57 -5.81 13.98
N ILE A 426 -1.32 -4.84 13.12
CA ILE A 426 -1.82 -4.73 11.74
C ILE A 426 -0.73 -4.10 10.89
N HIS A 427 -0.70 -4.47 9.62
CA HIS A 427 0.29 -3.95 8.68
C HIS A 427 -0.10 -2.53 8.24
N MET A 428 0.66 -1.52 8.67
CA MET A 428 0.32 -0.10 8.52
C MET A 428 1.33 0.70 7.69
N GLU A 429 1.94 0.14 6.65
CA GLU A 429 2.89 0.90 5.84
C GLU A 429 2.24 2.15 5.23
N ALA A 430 2.86 3.32 5.40
CA ALA A 430 2.48 4.59 4.77
C ALA A 430 2.70 4.63 3.24
N ALA A 431 2.71 3.45 2.62
CA ALA A 431 2.70 3.20 1.19
C ALA A 431 1.66 2.14 0.77
N SER A 432 0.97 1.52 1.71
CA SER A 432 -0.10 0.56 1.43
C SER A 432 -1.44 1.28 1.19
N PRO A 433 -2.09 1.10 0.01
CA PRO A 433 -3.41 1.65 -0.23
C PRO A 433 -4.48 0.84 0.52
N SER A 434 -5.62 1.47 0.82
CA SER A 434 -6.78 0.74 1.31
C SER A 434 -7.39 -0.11 0.19
N SER A 435 -8.25 -1.06 0.57
CA SER A 435 -9.05 -1.83 -0.38
C SER A 435 -10.13 -1.01 -1.09
N GLN A 436 -10.29 0.27 -0.73
CA GLN A 436 -11.33 1.14 -1.24
C GLN A 436 -10.75 2.12 -2.29
N PRO A 437 -11.42 2.28 -3.44
CA PRO A 437 -10.97 3.19 -4.47
C PRO A 437 -11.13 4.63 -4.01
N SER A 438 -10.18 5.47 -4.46
CA SER A 438 -10.18 6.91 -4.25
C SER A 438 -9.74 7.64 -5.52
N PRO A 439 -10.06 8.94 -5.65
CA PRO A 439 -9.58 9.75 -6.78
C PRO A 439 -8.07 10.02 -6.70
N TYR A 440 -7.46 9.87 -5.53
CA TYR A 440 -6.02 10.09 -5.34
C TYR A 440 -5.41 8.99 -4.45
N ALA A 441 -4.22 8.54 -4.79
CA ALA A 441 -3.53 7.46 -4.09
C ALA A 441 -3.35 7.74 -2.59
N ARG A 442 -3.00 8.99 -2.23
CA ARG A 442 -2.78 9.37 -0.83
C ARG A 442 -4.05 9.29 0.02
N ASP A 443 -5.23 9.54 -0.55
CA ASP A 443 -6.48 9.40 0.20
C ASP A 443 -6.70 7.94 0.62
N SER A 444 -6.36 6.99 -0.26
CA SER A 444 -6.47 5.57 0.05
C SER A 444 -5.43 5.12 1.07
N VAL A 445 -4.19 5.61 0.99
CA VAL A 445 -3.16 5.36 2.02
C VAL A 445 -3.57 5.94 3.37
N THR A 446 -4.09 7.18 3.37
CA THR A 446 -4.57 7.85 4.58
C THR A 446 -5.72 7.07 5.21
N GLN A 447 -6.68 6.62 4.39
CA GLN A 447 -7.79 5.79 4.86
C GLN A 447 -7.32 4.44 5.39
N HIS A 448 -6.32 3.79 4.77
CA HIS A 448 -5.71 2.56 5.28
C HIS A 448 -5.08 2.76 6.66
N LEU A 449 -4.32 3.85 6.82
CA LEU A 449 -3.72 4.22 8.11
C LEU A 449 -4.80 4.50 9.18
N ASP A 450 -5.92 5.13 8.82
CA ASP A 450 -7.01 5.44 9.75
C ASP A 450 -7.82 4.18 10.13
N GLN A 451 -8.06 3.29 9.17
CA GLN A 451 -8.60 1.94 9.43
C GLN A 451 -7.68 1.18 10.37
N GLY A 452 -6.38 1.28 10.14
CA GLY A 452 -5.39 0.66 10.99
C GLY A 452 -5.42 1.21 12.41
N MET A 453 -5.34 2.53 12.53
CA MET A 453 -5.44 3.24 13.79
C MET A 453 -6.64 2.75 14.61
N LYS A 454 -7.83 2.67 14.00
CA LYS A 454 -9.05 2.15 14.63
C LYS A 454 -8.95 0.67 15.05
N ASN A 455 -8.38 -0.19 14.20
CA ASN A 455 -8.35 -1.64 14.44
C ASN A 455 -7.30 -2.04 15.49
N CYS A 456 -6.23 -1.27 15.66
CA CYS A 456 -5.33 -1.43 16.78
C CYS A 456 -5.89 -0.76 18.05
N GLY A 457 -6.71 -1.47 18.82
CA GLY A 457 -7.28 -0.92 20.06
C GLY A 457 -6.29 -0.84 21.23
N ASP A 458 -5.29 -1.72 21.28
CA ASP A 458 -4.52 -1.98 22.52
C ASP A 458 -3.22 -1.17 22.63
N VAL A 459 -2.99 -0.20 21.74
CA VAL A 459 -1.84 0.72 21.81
C VAL A 459 -2.34 2.15 22.00
N PRO A 460 -1.83 2.91 22.99
CA PRO A 460 -2.20 4.32 23.18
C PRO A 460 -1.85 5.18 21.96
N LEU A 461 -2.69 6.17 21.62
CA LEU A 461 -2.46 7.08 20.47
C LEU A 461 -1.06 7.70 20.49
N LEU A 462 -0.66 8.18 21.66
CA LEU A 462 0.64 8.80 21.88
C LEU A 462 1.81 7.84 21.60
N GLY A 463 1.60 6.53 21.72
CA GLY A 463 2.61 5.52 21.43
C GLY A 463 2.60 5.03 19.99
N LYS A 464 1.65 5.47 19.14
CA LYS A 464 1.54 5.01 17.77
C LYS A 464 2.32 5.91 16.82
N ASP A 465 3.05 5.25 15.94
CA ASP A 465 3.66 5.85 14.76
C ASP A 465 2.89 5.44 13.50
N SER A 466 2.78 6.35 12.55
CA SER A 466 2.12 6.18 11.26
C SER A 466 3.08 6.25 10.08
N LEU A 467 4.38 6.49 10.33
CA LEU A 467 5.40 6.87 9.34
C LEU A 467 5.10 8.21 8.65
N GLY A 468 4.17 9.01 9.14
CA GLY A 468 3.88 10.35 8.64
C GLY A 468 3.50 10.41 7.16
N VAL A 469 4.07 11.39 6.44
CA VAL A 469 3.72 11.68 5.04
C VAL A 469 4.92 11.55 4.11
N TRP A 470 4.80 10.66 3.13
CA TRP A 470 5.83 10.41 2.12
C TRP A 470 5.61 11.26 0.87
N LEU A 471 6.60 12.09 0.53
CA LEU A 471 6.61 13.01 -0.61
C LEU A 471 7.41 12.47 -1.80
N SER A 472 8.07 11.33 -1.63
CA SER A 472 8.91 10.70 -2.66
C SER A 472 8.08 10.02 -3.77
N ASP A 473 8.62 10.00 -4.98
CA ASP A 473 8.09 9.31 -6.16
C ASP A 473 8.84 7.99 -6.47
N TRP A 474 9.71 7.52 -5.56
CA TRP A 474 10.53 6.33 -5.73
C TRP A 474 9.69 5.02 -5.75
N PRO A 475 9.88 4.12 -6.74
CA PRO A 475 9.19 2.81 -6.83
C PRO A 475 9.14 1.94 -5.58
N TRP A 476 10.13 2.05 -4.69
CA TRP A 476 10.13 1.25 -3.47
C TRP A 476 9.02 1.65 -2.49
N ASN A 477 8.61 2.92 -2.47
CA ASN A 477 7.50 3.39 -1.63
C ASN A 477 6.16 3.38 -2.40
N SER A 478 5.32 4.39 -2.19
CA SER A 478 4.01 4.54 -2.84
C SER A 478 4.07 5.18 -4.24
N CYS A 479 5.19 5.79 -4.62
CA CYS A 479 5.35 6.60 -5.84
C CYS A 479 4.40 7.80 -5.95
N ILE A 480 3.84 8.27 -4.83
CA ILE A 480 2.80 9.30 -4.86
C ILE A 480 3.40 10.69 -5.15
N GLY A 481 4.67 10.90 -4.81
CA GLY A 481 5.26 12.23 -4.87
C GLY A 481 4.57 13.16 -3.88
N LYS A 482 4.52 14.46 -4.19
CA LYS A 482 3.86 15.45 -3.35
C LYS A 482 2.33 15.54 -3.51
N ASP A 483 1.69 14.70 -4.32
CA ASP A 483 0.24 14.80 -4.56
C ASP A 483 -0.53 14.65 -3.23
N ARG A 484 -1.36 15.64 -2.89
CA ARG A 484 -2.21 15.72 -1.67
C ARG A 484 -1.51 15.62 -0.32
N TRP A 485 -0.24 16.00 -0.24
CA TRP A 485 0.50 15.89 1.03
C TRP A 485 -0.16 16.63 2.20
N GLN A 486 -0.87 17.74 1.93
CA GLN A 486 -1.58 18.51 2.96
C GLN A 486 -2.70 17.71 3.61
N GLU A 487 -3.54 17.06 2.81
CA GLU A 487 -4.66 16.25 3.27
C GLU A 487 -4.16 15.11 4.15
N GLY A 488 -3.10 14.42 3.69
CA GLY A 488 -2.44 13.37 4.46
C GLY A 488 -1.90 13.89 5.79
N LEU A 489 -1.22 15.03 5.80
CA LEU A 489 -0.63 15.59 7.02
C LEU A 489 -1.69 16.08 8.01
N VAL A 490 -2.77 16.73 7.54
CA VAL A 490 -3.89 17.15 8.38
C VAL A 490 -4.47 15.97 9.16
N MET A 491 -4.74 14.87 8.45
CA MET A 491 -5.26 13.64 9.07
C MET A 491 -4.24 13.04 10.02
N ASP A 492 -2.96 12.99 9.63
CA ASP A 492 -1.89 12.43 10.43
C ASP A 492 -1.67 13.13 11.77
N LEU A 493 -1.56 14.47 11.75
CA LEU A 493 -1.42 15.28 12.97
C LEU A 493 -2.57 15.05 13.95
N CYS A 494 -3.77 14.79 13.43
CA CYS A 494 -4.96 14.59 14.24
C CYS A 494 -5.17 13.14 14.70
N ARG A 495 -4.31 12.18 14.35
CA ARG A 495 -4.37 10.81 14.91
C ARG A 495 -3.95 10.76 16.39
N GLY A 496 -3.22 11.76 16.85
CA GLY A 496 -2.89 11.94 18.27
C GLY A 496 -1.53 11.41 18.71
N SER A 497 -0.62 11.14 17.77
CA SER A 497 0.77 10.75 18.04
C SER A 497 1.65 11.92 18.50
N LEU A 498 1.20 13.17 18.32
CA LEU A 498 2.01 14.38 18.48
C LEU A 498 3.29 14.40 17.62
N LEU A 499 3.30 13.65 16.52
CA LEU A 499 4.40 13.67 15.54
C LEU A 499 3.97 14.40 14.29
N ALA A 500 4.87 15.20 13.74
CA ALA A 500 4.81 15.73 12.38
C ALA A 500 6.02 15.18 11.61
N GLN A 501 5.86 14.03 10.95
CA GLN A 501 6.95 13.34 10.26
C GLN A 501 6.81 13.47 8.75
N ILE A 502 7.84 14.02 8.09
CA ILE A 502 7.85 14.29 6.64
C ILE A 502 8.99 13.54 5.98
N TRP A 503 8.66 12.66 5.04
CA TRP A 503 9.63 11.93 4.20
C TRP A 503 9.75 12.61 2.85
N THR A 504 10.93 13.14 2.53
CA THR A 504 11.09 14.18 1.52
C THR A 504 11.03 13.70 0.08
N ASP A 505 10.76 14.65 -0.82
CA ASP A 505 11.02 14.56 -2.25
C ASP A 505 12.41 15.14 -2.58
N THR A 506 12.85 14.99 -3.83
CA THR A 506 14.15 15.49 -4.30
C THR A 506 14.28 17.01 -4.31
N ASN A 507 13.20 17.71 -4.66
CA ASN A 507 13.24 19.15 -4.90
C ASN A 507 12.94 19.96 -3.64
N TRP A 508 12.41 19.31 -2.60
CA TRP A 508 11.72 19.96 -1.49
C TRP A 508 10.48 20.73 -1.94
N LEU A 509 9.51 20.88 -1.04
CA LEU A 509 8.24 21.58 -1.31
C LEU A 509 8.45 23.02 -1.77
N THR A 510 7.57 23.56 -2.61
CA THR A 510 7.64 24.98 -3.04
C THR A 510 7.46 25.96 -1.87
N PRO A 511 7.90 27.23 -1.96
CA PRO A 511 7.77 28.18 -0.85
C PRO A 511 6.35 28.29 -0.24
N PRO A 512 5.25 28.35 -1.03
CA PRO A 512 3.89 28.34 -0.48
C PRO A 512 3.53 27.04 0.25
N GLU A 513 3.96 25.89 -0.27
CA GLU A 513 3.77 24.59 0.37
C GLU A 513 4.55 24.51 1.70
N ARG A 514 5.78 25.03 1.74
CA ARG A 514 6.59 25.13 2.97
C ARG A 514 5.96 26.03 4.03
N ALA A 515 5.39 27.17 3.62
CA ALA A 515 4.65 28.04 4.54
C ALA A 515 3.44 27.33 5.14
N GLN A 516 2.70 26.55 4.35
CA GLN A 516 1.57 25.77 4.84
C GLN A 516 2.00 24.62 5.77
N MET A 517 3.13 23.96 5.48
CA MET A 517 3.75 22.97 6.37
C MET A 517 4.09 23.60 7.71
N ALA A 518 4.70 24.81 7.69
CA ALA A 518 5.04 25.56 8.88
C ALA A 518 3.80 25.86 9.73
N ASP A 519 2.69 26.28 9.12
CA ASP A 519 1.43 26.53 9.81
C ASP A 519 0.91 25.27 10.52
N PHE A 520 0.91 24.12 9.84
CA PHE A 520 0.43 22.87 10.43
C PHE A 520 1.29 22.41 11.62
N ILE A 521 2.62 22.47 11.50
CA ILE A 521 3.53 22.15 12.60
C ILE A 521 3.38 23.16 13.75
N ALA A 522 3.20 24.44 13.45
CA ALA A 522 3.00 25.47 14.45
C ALA A 522 1.66 25.29 15.19
N LEU A 523 0.59 24.86 14.54
CA LEU A 523 -0.68 24.51 15.19
C LEU A 523 -0.49 23.35 16.17
N LEU A 524 0.19 22.28 15.74
CA LEU A 524 0.51 21.13 16.59
C LEU A 524 1.28 21.60 17.84
N LYS A 525 2.33 22.42 17.66
CA LYS A 525 3.17 22.95 18.74
C LYS A 525 2.43 23.94 19.66
N ALA A 526 1.48 24.72 19.13
CA ALA A 526 0.72 25.69 19.91
C ALA A 526 -0.39 25.05 20.76
N GLN A 527 -0.95 23.91 20.33
CA GLN A 527 -2.11 23.28 20.98
C GLN A 527 -1.91 21.79 21.29
N PRO A 528 -0.80 21.38 21.95
CA PRO A 528 -0.51 19.98 22.21
C PRO A 528 -1.61 19.27 23.03
N ASN A 529 -2.27 20.00 23.94
CA ASN A 529 -3.37 19.47 24.76
C ASN A 529 -4.61 19.13 23.94
N CYS A 530 -4.82 19.78 22.80
CA CYS A 530 -5.86 19.37 21.86
C CYS A 530 -5.44 18.11 21.11
N PHE A 531 -4.29 18.16 20.42
CA PHE A 531 -3.84 17.07 19.52
C PHE A 531 -3.57 15.75 20.26
N ARG A 532 -3.10 15.78 21.52
CA ARG A 532 -2.93 14.55 22.32
C ARG A 532 -4.25 13.86 22.68
N ASN A 533 -5.35 14.60 22.66
CA ASN A 533 -6.68 14.17 23.06
C ASN A 533 -7.57 14.01 21.83
N SER A 534 -7.15 13.13 20.93
CA SER A 534 -7.86 12.83 19.70
C SER A 534 -8.92 11.73 19.90
N ARG A 535 -10.04 11.86 19.19
CA ARG A 535 -11.07 10.82 19.07
C ARG A 535 -11.63 10.78 17.65
N LEU A 536 -11.97 9.58 17.19
CA LEU A 536 -12.67 9.39 15.92
C LEU A 536 -14.10 9.97 16.00
N ILE A 537 -14.51 10.73 14.97
CA ILE A 537 -15.81 11.40 14.86
C ILE A 537 -16.39 11.25 13.43
N ALA A 538 -17.61 11.73 13.24
CA ALA A 538 -18.36 11.79 11.98
C ALA A 538 -18.71 10.45 11.30
N GLY A 539 -17.99 9.37 11.60
CA GLY A 539 -18.24 8.06 11.02
C GLY A 539 -17.10 7.09 11.27
N ASP A 540 -16.91 6.16 10.33
CA ASP A 540 -15.97 5.05 10.41
C ASP A 540 -15.16 4.94 9.11
N PRO A 541 -13.81 4.95 9.16
CA PRO A 541 -12.96 4.88 7.97
C PRO A 541 -13.13 3.58 7.17
N GLY A 542 -13.78 2.55 7.73
CA GLY A 542 -14.12 1.30 7.03
C GLY A 542 -15.41 1.34 6.20
N THR A 543 -16.21 2.42 6.27
CA THR A 543 -17.58 2.47 5.71
C THR A 543 -17.72 3.27 4.41
N ASN A 544 -16.64 3.86 3.88
CA ASN A 544 -16.66 4.80 2.74
C ASN A 544 -17.62 5.99 2.93
N GLY A 545 -17.80 6.43 4.17
CA GLY A 545 -18.50 7.65 4.53
C GLY A 545 -17.53 8.69 5.10
N PRO A 546 -17.99 9.93 5.33
CA PRO A 546 -17.20 10.91 6.05
C PRO A 546 -16.81 10.42 7.44
N TYR A 547 -15.56 10.63 7.80
CA TYR A 547 -15.04 10.36 9.14
C TYR A 547 -13.97 11.41 9.46
N GLY A 548 -13.49 11.43 10.70
CA GLY A 548 -12.49 12.39 11.08
C GLY A 548 -12.02 12.25 12.52
N TYR A 549 -11.29 13.26 12.97
CA TYR A 549 -10.74 13.34 14.32
C TYR A 549 -11.15 14.65 14.97
N CYS A 550 -11.57 14.58 16.23
CA CYS A 550 -11.73 15.73 17.11
C CYS A 550 -10.62 15.71 18.15
N CYS A 551 -9.71 16.68 18.05
CA CYS A 551 -8.60 16.90 18.97
C CYS A 551 -8.98 18.06 19.91
N THR A 552 -9.20 17.82 21.21
CA THR A 552 -9.71 18.88 22.10
C THR A 552 -9.24 18.76 23.54
N ASP A 553 -9.01 19.91 24.16
CA ASP A 553 -8.73 20.06 25.59
C ASP A 553 -10.00 20.32 26.44
N GLY A 554 -11.18 20.29 25.81
CA GLY A 554 -12.46 20.60 26.43
C GLY A 554 -12.91 22.06 26.32
N ALA A 555 -12.03 22.98 25.90
CA ALA A 555 -12.38 24.39 25.68
C ALA A 555 -12.18 24.83 24.22
N ARG A 556 -11.25 24.20 23.51
CA ARG A 556 -10.92 24.41 22.10
C ARG A 556 -10.89 23.05 21.39
N ALA A 557 -11.22 23.01 20.11
CA ALA A 557 -11.11 21.78 19.33
C ALA A 557 -10.52 22.00 17.94
N PHE A 558 -9.76 21.03 17.46
CA PHE A 558 -9.42 20.87 16.05
C PHE A 558 -10.22 19.72 15.47
N LEU A 559 -10.89 19.96 14.34
CA LEU A 559 -11.69 18.97 13.63
C LEU A 559 -11.03 18.72 12.27
N ALA A 560 -10.39 17.57 12.12
CA ALA A 560 -9.95 17.07 10.82
C ALA A 560 -11.02 16.13 10.27
N ILE A 561 -11.62 16.45 9.12
CA ILE A 561 -12.71 15.65 8.55
C ILE A 561 -12.34 15.27 7.13
N HIS A 562 -12.34 13.98 6.81
CA HIS A 562 -12.13 13.41 5.50
C HIS A 562 -13.45 12.85 4.97
N SER A 563 -13.95 13.43 3.88
CA SER A 563 -15.16 13.00 3.19
C SER A 563 -14.88 11.79 2.28
N ALA A 564 -14.43 10.66 2.84
CA ALA A 564 -13.96 9.47 2.10
C ALA A 564 -15.09 8.70 1.38
N CYS A 565 -15.85 9.38 0.53
CA CYS A 565 -17.04 8.88 -0.15
C CYS A 565 -17.16 9.52 -1.56
N TRP A 566 -18.02 8.96 -2.39
CA TRP A 566 -18.18 9.37 -3.80
C TRP A 566 -19.33 10.37 -4.04
N GLN A 567 -19.81 11.02 -2.98
CA GLN A 567 -20.91 11.99 -3.05
C GLN A 567 -20.61 13.24 -2.21
N ASP A 568 -21.25 14.35 -2.55
CA ASP A 568 -21.26 15.52 -1.69
C ASP A 568 -21.91 15.15 -0.34
N SER A 569 -21.24 15.44 0.77
CA SER A 569 -21.65 14.96 2.08
C SER A 569 -21.76 16.09 3.09
N ALA A 570 -22.96 16.27 3.65
CA ALA A 570 -23.20 17.14 4.77
C ALA A 570 -22.79 16.45 6.08
N VAL A 571 -21.80 17.00 6.77
CA VAL A 571 -21.31 16.51 8.06
C VAL A 571 -21.86 17.40 9.16
N LEU A 572 -22.53 16.79 10.13
CA LEU A 572 -22.99 17.47 11.35
C LEU A 572 -21.83 17.62 12.32
N LEU A 573 -21.43 18.87 12.57
CA LEU A 573 -20.44 19.22 13.58
C LEU A 573 -21.12 19.30 14.94
N LYS A 574 -20.83 18.35 15.85
CA LYS A 574 -21.39 18.32 17.20
C LYS A 574 -20.50 19.14 18.14
N LEU A 575 -20.76 20.44 18.24
CA LEU A 575 -19.93 21.40 19.00
C LEU A 575 -20.31 21.43 20.49
N ASN A 576 -20.38 20.25 21.10
CA ASN A 576 -20.91 20.04 22.43
C ASN A 576 -20.28 18.79 23.07
N SER A 577 -20.85 18.31 24.17
CA SER A 577 -20.27 17.21 24.97
C SER A 577 -20.12 15.90 24.20
N ALA A 578 -20.87 15.69 23.11
CA ALA A 578 -20.71 14.53 22.24
C ALA A 578 -19.32 14.46 21.61
N TRP A 579 -18.71 15.60 21.28
CA TRP A 579 -17.30 15.70 20.84
C TRP A 579 -16.42 16.38 21.91
N GLY A 580 -16.87 16.33 23.17
CA GLY A 580 -16.20 16.78 24.39
C GLY A 580 -15.92 18.27 24.48
N LEU A 581 -16.77 19.10 23.87
CA LEU A 581 -16.88 20.53 24.17
C LEU A 581 -18.03 20.77 25.18
N PRO A 582 -18.11 21.92 25.88
CA PRO A 582 -19.23 22.26 26.76
C PRO A 582 -20.53 22.50 25.98
N ASN A 583 -21.65 22.06 26.56
CA ASN A 583 -23.00 22.34 26.03
C ASN A 583 -23.41 23.80 26.25
N GLY A 584 -24.31 24.32 25.42
CA GLY A 584 -24.93 25.64 25.56
C GLY A 584 -23.97 26.82 25.33
N LYS A 585 -22.85 26.60 24.63
CA LYS A 585 -21.86 27.64 24.33
C LYS A 585 -22.01 28.16 22.90
N SER A 586 -21.35 29.29 22.64
CA SER A 586 -21.23 29.86 21.31
C SER A 586 -19.79 29.78 20.84
N TRP A 587 -19.60 29.51 19.56
CA TRP A 587 -18.33 29.13 18.97
C TRP A 587 -18.00 29.96 17.72
N ASP A 588 -16.75 30.35 17.60
CA ASP A 588 -16.14 30.76 16.33
C ASP A 588 -15.45 29.55 15.69
N ILE A 589 -15.56 29.43 14.36
CA ILE A 589 -14.92 28.36 13.60
C ILE A 589 -13.96 28.99 12.58
N TYR A 590 -12.71 28.54 12.62
CA TYR A 590 -11.66 28.93 11.69
C TYR A 590 -11.27 27.73 10.84
N ARG A 591 -11.28 27.87 9.53
CA ARG A 591 -10.74 26.87 8.61
C ARG A 591 -9.27 27.15 8.40
N TRP A 592 -8.43 26.17 8.67
CA TRP A 592 -7.00 26.17 8.35
C TRP A 592 -6.71 25.48 7.02
N TYR A 593 -7.55 24.51 6.64
CA TYR A 593 -7.45 23.80 5.38
C TYR A 593 -8.83 23.33 4.88
N PRO A 594 -9.11 23.33 3.57
CA PRO A 594 -8.38 24.07 2.52
C PRO A 594 -8.73 25.57 2.60
N SER A 595 -7.94 26.45 2.00
CA SER A 595 -8.24 27.90 1.88
C SER A 595 -8.62 28.60 3.21
N PRO A 596 -7.63 29.08 3.99
CA PRO A 596 -7.86 29.62 5.33
C PRO A 596 -8.91 30.73 5.42
N ALA A 597 -9.84 30.63 6.37
CA ALA A 597 -10.92 31.60 6.57
C ALA A 597 -11.53 31.52 7.96
N ARG A 598 -12.16 32.61 8.43
CA ARG A 598 -13.16 32.56 9.51
C ARG A 598 -14.50 32.18 8.89
N LEU A 599 -15.19 31.19 9.42
CA LEU A 599 -16.46 30.73 8.88
C LEU A 599 -17.63 31.44 9.56
N SER A 600 -18.68 31.76 8.80
CA SER A 600 -19.95 32.29 9.32
C SER A 600 -21.14 31.46 8.83
N GLY A 601 -22.15 31.28 9.68
CA GLY A 601 -23.43 30.68 9.30
C GLY A 601 -24.51 31.75 9.07
N GLU A 602 -25.78 31.37 9.26
CA GLU A 602 -26.89 32.34 9.34
C GLU A 602 -26.69 33.36 10.46
N LYS A 603 -26.02 32.92 11.54
CA LYS A 603 -25.56 33.76 12.64
C LYS A 603 -24.03 33.91 12.57
N PRO A 604 -23.47 35.02 13.08
CA PRO A 604 -22.02 35.24 13.10
C PRO A 604 -21.21 34.25 13.96
N VAL A 605 -21.88 33.51 14.85
CA VAL A 605 -21.33 32.50 15.75
C VAL A 605 -22.19 31.24 15.72
N PHE A 606 -21.60 30.09 16.00
CA PHE A 606 -22.26 28.79 16.01
C PHE A 606 -22.68 28.39 17.42
N GLY A 607 -23.78 27.65 17.55
CA GLY A 607 -24.21 27.06 18.83
C GLY A 607 -23.65 25.64 19.01
N ASP A 608 -24.40 24.78 19.68
CA ASP A 608 -24.02 23.37 19.94
C ASP A 608 -23.90 22.50 18.68
N ALA A 609 -24.29 23.02 17.51
CA ALA A 609 -24.15 22.33 16.24
C ALA A 609 -23.88 23.30 15.08
N ALA A 610 -23.16 22.79 14.08
CA ALA A 610 -23.01 23.40 12.77
C ALA A 610 -23.04 22.30 11.70
N SER A 611 -23.23 22.64 10.43
CA SER A 611 -23.11 21.67 9.34
C SER A 611 -22.17 22.20 8.28
N ILE A 612 -21.31 21.33 7.77
CA ILE A 612 -20.40 21.61 6.66
C ILE A 612 -20.60 20.55 5.57
N THR A 613 -20.79 20.99 4.34
CA THR A 613 -20.90 20.11 3.17
C THR A 613 -19.57 20.05 2.45
N LEU A 614 -19.07 18.82 2.25
CA LEU A 614 -17.76 18.53 1.67
C LEU A 614 -17.92 17.82 0.33
N ARG A 615 -17.00 18.10 -0.61
CA ARG A 615 -16.88 17.34 -1.85
C ARG A 615 -16.39 15.91 -1.57
N PRO A 616 -16.56 14.96 -2.51
CA PRO A 616 -15.91 13.66 -2.44
C PRO A 616 -14.42 13.79 -2.13
N PHE A 617 -13.96 13.03 -1.14
CA PHE A 617 -12.58 12.95 -0.64
C PHE A 617 -11.98 14.28 -0.18
N GLU A 618 -12.78 15.33 0.01
CA GLU A 618 -12.26 16.57 0.58
C GLU A 618 -11.86 16.35 2.04
N VAL A 619 -10.69 16.86 2.41
CA VAL A 619 -10.24 16.95 3.81
C VAL A 619 -10.33 18.39 4.26
N VAL A 620 -10.84 18.63 5.46
CA VAL A 620 -10.81 19.96 6.09
C VAL A 620 -10.14 19.91 7.45
N LEU A 621 -9.44 20.98 7.82
CA LEU A 621 -8.99 21.24 9.19
C LEU A 621 -9.70 22.48 9.70
N LEU A 622 -10.54 22.30 10.72
CA LEU A 622 -11.24 23.37 11.41
C LEU A 622 -10.66 23.53 12.82
N GLU A 623 -10.64 24.75 13.31
CA GLU A 623 -10.38 25.11 14.69
C GLU A 623 -11.65 25.77 15.26
N VAL A 624 -12.13 25.23 16.37
CA VAL A 624 -13.33 25.67 17.08
C VAL A 624 -12.89 26.29 18.39
N VAL A 625 -13.27 27.55 18.62
CA VAL A 625 -12.91 28.31 19.81
C VAL A 625 -14.14 29.01 20.40
N PRO A 626 -14.18 29.32 21.70
CA PRO A 626 -15.26 30.11 22.28
C PRO A 626 -15.43 31.42 21.52
N ALA A 627 -16.68 31.82 21.26
CA ALA A 627 -17.01 33.01 20.48
C ALA A 627 -16.27 34.26 21.00
N GLY A 628 -15.67 35.02 20.08
CA GLY A 628 -14.85 36.19 20.34
C GLY A 628 -13.36 35.90 20.56
N GLN A 629 -12.94 34.64 20.66
CA GLN A 629 -11.52 34.29 20.78
C GLN A 629 -10.82 34.22 19.43
N ALA A 630 -9.53 34.57 19.43
CA ALA A 630 -8.67 34.43 18.27
C ALA A 630 -8.30 32.95 17.97
N PRO A 631 -8.01 32.63 16.70
CA PRO A 631 -7.46 31.32 16.32
C PRO A 631 -6.04 31.15 16.88
N SER A 632 -5.52 29.92 16.88
CA SER A 632 -4.24 29.60 17.56
C SER A 632 -3.04 30.35 16.99
N LEU A 633 -2.98 30.51 15.68
CA LEU A 633 -1.93 31.30 15.03
C LEU A 633 -2.53 32.63 14.58
N THR A 634 -1.77 33.71 14.76
CA THR A 634 -2.21 35.04 14.35
C THR A 634 -2.17 35.15 12.84
N ARG A 635 -3.34 35.29 12.21
CA ARG A 635 -3.47 35.45 10.76
C ARG A 635 -4.64 36.35 10.39
N THR A 636 -4.47 37.16 9.36
CA THR A 636 -5.58 37.88 8.74
C THR A 636 -6.41 36.92 7.92
N LEU A 637 -7.58 36.54 8.43
CA LEU A 637 -8.50 35.61 7.77
C LEU A 637 -9.72 36.36 7.24
N LYS A 638 -10.05 36.14 5.97
CA LYS A 638 -11.33 36.61 5.41
C LYS A 638 -12.48 35.84 6.08
N THR A 639 -13.63 36.50 6.24
CA THR A 639 -14.85 35.82 6.68
C THR A 639 -15.57 35.26 5.44
N LEU A 640 -15.84 33.96 5.43
CA LEU A 640 -16.55 33.27 4.36
C LEU A 640 -17.72 32.46 4.94
N PRO A 641 -18.82 32.25 4.18
CA PRO A 641 -19.88 31.36 4.63
C PRO A 641 -19.38 29.92 4.79
N ILE A 642 -19.86 29.23 5.82
CA ILE A 642 -19.65 27.77 5.93
C ILE A 642 -20.36 27.09 4.75
N PRO A 643 -19.68 26.20 3.99
CA PRO A 643 -20.34 25.51 2.88
C PRO A 643 -21.50 24.65 3.39
N THR A 644 -22.72 24.90 2.92
CA THR A 644 -23.91 24.09 3.22
C THR A 644 -24.38 23.26 2.02
N GLY A 645 -23.80 23.50 0.84
CA GLY A 645 -24.08 22.78 -0.40
C GLY A 645 -23.22 23.31 -1.54
N PHE A 646 -23.36 22.69 -2.71
CA PHE A 646 -22.69 23.12 -3.94
C PHE A 646 -23.72 23.40 -5.03
N ALA A 647 -23.51 24.47 -5.79
CA ALA A 647 -24.40 24.84 -6.89
C ALA A 647 -24.47 23.74 -7.97
N GLU A 648 -23.33 23.10 -8.25
CA GLU A 648 -23.22 21.97 -9.16
C GLU A 648 -22.88 20.72 -8.33
N PRO A 649 -23.79 19.73 -8.21
CA PRO A 649 -23.56 18.55 -7.38
C PRO A 649 -22.60 17.57 -8.06
N THR A 650 -21.88 16.79 -7.26
CA THR A 650 -21.22 15.58 -7.75
C THR A 650 -22.25 14.61 -8.35
N LYS A 651 -21.93 14.00 -9.49
CA LYS A 651 -22.82 13.02 -10.15
C LYS A 651 -22.10 11.72 -10.47
N MET A 652 -22.77 10.61 -10.19
CA MET A 652 -22.42 9.32 -10.78
C MET A 652 -22.75 9.34 -12.27
N ILE A 653 -21.81 8.94 -13.10
CA ILE A 653 -21.99 8.87 -14.55
C ILE A 653 -22.32 7.43 -14.93
N ALA A 654 -23.49 7.23 -15.53
CA ALA A 654 -23.85 5.95 -16.10
C ALA A 654 -22.94 5.66 -17.30
N LEU A 655 -22.25 4.51 -17.24
CA LEU A 655 -21.35 4.04 -18.27
C LEU A 655 -21.98 2.80 -18.92
N THR A 656 -22.21 2.84 -20.23
CA THR A 656 -22.81 1.72 -20.98
C THR A 656 -21.80 1.16 -21.96
N ASN A 657 -21.59 -0.16 -21.92
CA ASN A 657 -20.74 -0.85 -22.89
C ASN A 657 -21.52 -0.98 -24.21
N SER A 658 -21.14 -0.21 -25.23
CA SER A 658 -21.67 -0.39 -26.58
C SER A 658 -20.80 -1.39 -27.36
N ILE A 659 -21.46 -2.31 -28.05
CA ILE A 659 -20.82 -3.23 -29.01
C ILE A 659 -21.17 -2.69 -30.39
N GLN A 660 -20.20 -2.08 -31.08
CA GLN A 660 -20.40 -1.77 -32.51
C GLN A 660 -20.20 -3.06 -33.33
N SER A 661 -21.20 -3.41 -34.14
CA SER A 661 -21.12 -4.47 -35.13
C SER A 661 -20.26 -4.04 -36.32
N ILE A 662 -19.37 -4.92 -36.77
CA ILE A 662 -18.43 -4.68 -37.88
C ILE A 662 -19.19 -4.31 -39.16
N VAL A 663 -18.82 -3.18 -39.77
CA VAL A 663 -19.27 -2.76 -41.11
C VAL A 663 -18.27 -3.29 -42.14
N GLU A 664 -18.74 -3.99 -43.17
CA GLU A 664 -17.91 -4.44 -44.30
C GLU A 664 -17.17 -3.23 -44.95
N PRO A 665 -15.91 -3.39 -45.42
CA PRO A 665 -15.19 -2.32 -46.11
C PRO A 665 -15.98 -1.82 -47.33
N LYS A 666 -16.40 -0.56 -47.34
CA LYS A 666 -16.97 0.09 -48.52
C LYS A 666 -15.85 0.51 -49.46
N GLN A 667 -15.89 0.09 -50.73
CA GLN A 667 -14.98 0.59 -51.77
C GLN A 667 -15.06 2.13 -51.85
N SER A 668 -13.93 2.82 -51.76
CA SER A 668 -13.87 4.28 -51.92
C SER A 668 -14.40 4.68 -53.31
N GLY A 669 -15.35 5.62 -53.39
CA GLY A 669 -16.04 5.99 -54.63
C GLY A 669 -15.21 6.70 -55.71
N LYS A 670 -13.87 6.66 -55.66
CA LYS A 670 -12.96 7.35 -56.60
C LYS A 670 -12.41 6.47 -57.74
N THR A 671 -12.32 5.15 -57.58
CA THR A 671 -11.90 4.22 -58.63
C THR A 671 -12.94 3.12 -58.79
N ILE A 672 -13.47 2.94 -59.99
CA ILE A 672 -14.45 1.89 -60.29
C ILE A 672 -13.68 0.57 -60.50
N TRP A 673 -13.84 -0.36 -59.56
CA TRP A 673 -13.34 -1.73 -59.65
C TRP A 673 -14.47 -2.64 -60.12
N THR A 674 -14.20 -3.42 -61.16
CA THR A 674 -15.12 -4.45 -61.66
C THR A 674 -14.67 -5.81 -61.12
N PRO A 675 -15.45 -6.47 -60.25
CA PRO A 675 -15.16 -7.83 -59.81
C PRO A 675 -15.05 -8.78 -61.01
N LEU A 676 -14.03 -9.62 -61.03
CA LEU A 676 -13.83 -10.58 -62.10
C LEU A 676 -14.67 -11.83 -61.87
N GLU A 677 -15.34 -12.29 -62.92
CA GLU A 677 -16.08 -13.55 -62.87
C GLU A 677 -15.11 -14.72 -63.00
N ILE A 678 -14.80 -15.36 -61.87
CA ILE A 678 -13.92 -16.53 -61.82
C ILE A 678 -14.67 -17.76 -62.34
N SER A 679 -14.16 -18.35 -63.41
CA SER A 679 -14.67 -19.57 -64.05
C SER A 679 -14.06 -20.85 -63.46
N SER A 680 -12.83 -20.78 -62.96
CA SER A 680 -12.18 -21.87 -62.20
C SER A 680 -11.11 -21.34 -61.26
N ALA A 681 -10.93 -22.01 -60.12
CA ALA A 681 -9.84 -21.76 -59.18
C ALA A 681 -9.33 -23.12 -58.66
N VAL A 682 -8.05 -23.41 -58.85
CA VAL A 682 -7.44 -24.70 -58.49
C VAL A 682 -6.14 -24.47 -57.72
N SER A 683 -5.93 -25.24 -56.66
CA SER A 683 -4.67 -25.32 -55.93
C SER A 683 -3.82 -26.48 -56.45
N ALA A 684 -2.56 -26.22 -56.79
CA ALA A 684 -1.60 -27.27 -57.15
C ALA A 684 -1.23 -28.15 -55.94
N GLY A 685 -1.22 -27.58 -54.72
CA GLY A 685 -0.85 -28.26 -53.49
C GLY A 685 -1.99 -29.07 -52.82
N GLY A 686 -3.21 -28.97 -53.34
CA GLY A 686 -4.39 -29.76 -52.94
C GLY A 686 -5.34 -29.08 -51.96
N ALA A 687 -5.26 -27.76 -51.78
CA ALA A 687 -6.26 -26.99 -51.03
C ALA A 687 -7.60 -26.95 -51.81
N THR A 688 -8.73 -26.93 -51.09
CA THR A 688 -10.05 -26.76 -51.70
C THR A 688 -10.41 -25.28 -51.79
N LEU A 689 -10.59 -24.74 -52.99
CA LEU A 689 -10.98 -23.32 -53.20
C LEU A 689 -12.48 -23.21 -53.47
N SER A 690 -13.24 -22.72 -52.48
CA SER A 690 -14.71 -22.67 -52.53
C SER A 690 -15.22 -21.25 -52.76
N LYS A 691 -16.00 -21.05 -53.83
CA LYS A 691 -16.65 -19.77 -54.14
C LYS A 691 -17.70 -19.39 -53.07
N GLN A 692 -17.64 -18.16 -52.59
CA GLN A 692 -18.55 -17.57 -51.61
C GLN A 692 -19.63 -16.71 -52.27
N LYS A 693 -20.67 -16.35 -51.52
CA LYS A 693 -21.80 -15.55 -52.01
C LYS A 693 -21.41 -14.15 -52.49
N ASP A 694 -20.35 -13.58 -51.93
CA ASP A 694 -19.81 -12.24 -52.25
C ASP A 694 -18.80 -12.24 -53.41
N GLY A 695 -18.64 -13.39 -54.09
CA GLY A 695 -17.72 -13.57 -55.20
C GLY A 695 -16.27 -13.87 -54.80
N SER A 696 -15.94 -13.90 -53.49
CA SER A 696 -14.63 -14.33 -53.00
C SER A 696 -14.48 -15.85 -53.03
N PHE A 697 -13.25 -16.34 -52.88
CA PHE A 697 -12.93 -17.76 -52.75
C PHE A 697 -12.28 -18.02 -51.40
N LEU A 698 -12.80 -18.99 -50.65
CA LEU A 698 -12.28 -19.44 -49.37
C LEU A 698 -11.53 -20.76 -49.56
N ALA A 699 -10.27 -20.78 -49.14
CA ALA A 699 -9.41 -21.96 -49.14
C ALA A 699 -9.63 -22.78 -47.86
N GLY A 700 -9.92 -24.07 -48.04
CA GLY A 700 -10.07 -25.05 -46.97
C GLY A 700 -9.30 -26.34 -47.26
N GLY A 701 -9.44 -27.33 -46.37
CA GLY A 701 -8.75 -28.62 -46.52
C GLY A 701 -7.23 -28.51 -46.31
N LYS A 702 -6.45 -29.21 -47.14
CA LYS A 702 -4.98 -29.31 -47.00
C LYS A 702 -4.30 -27.95 -47.07
N ASN A 703 -3.34 -27.69 -46.18
CA ASN A 703 -2.48 -26.50 -46.20
C ASN A 703 -1.01 -26.93 -46.38
N PRO A 704 -0.53 -27.10 -47.62
CA PRO A 704 0.85 -27.48 -47.86
C PRO A 704 1.81 -26.33 -47.52
N SER A 705 3.09 -26.64 -47.28
CA SER A 705 4.10 -25.60 -46.97
C SER A 705 4.17 -24.51 -48.03
N ASN A 706 4.14 -24.91 -49.32
CA ASN A 706 4.10 -24.03 -50.49
C ASN A 706 2.91 -24.47 -51.36
N ASP A 707 2.22 -23.52 -51.99
CA ASP A 707 1.06 -23.77 -52.83
C ASP A 707 1.03 -22.79 -54.01
N VAL A 708 0.31 -23.17 -55.07
CA VAL A 708 0.07 -22.31 -56.24
C VAL A 708 -1.42 -22.33 -56.54
N TYR A 709 -2.07 -21.16 -56.45
CA TYR A 709 -3.46 -20.99 -56.85
C TYR A 709 -3.51 -20.48 -58.29
N VAL A 710 -4.11 -21.27 -59.17
CA VAL A 710 -4.38 -20.90 -60.56
C VAL A 710 -5.85 -20.55 -60.69
N VAL A 711 -6.14 -19.29 -61.01
CA VAL A 711 -7.48 -18.72 -61.04
C VAL A 711 -7.75 -18.19 -62.45
N ASN A 712 -8.71 -18.78 -63.15
CA ASN A 712 -9.14 -18.31 -64.46
C ASN A 712 -10.39 -17.46 -64.30
N ALA A 713 -10.35 -16.25 -64.85
CA ALA A 713 -11.46 -15.33 -64.92
C ALA A 713 -11.81 -15.03 -66.38
N THR A 714 -13.09 -14.79 -66.64
CA THR A 714 -13.57 -14.34 -67.95
C THR A 714 -14.30 -13.03 -67.82
N GLY A 715 -14.10 -12.10 -68.75
CA GLY A 715 -14.77 -10.81 -68.71
C GLY A 715 -14.85 -10.12 -70.06
N LYS A 716 -15.77 -9.16 -70.17
CA LYS A 716 -15.92 -8.29 -71.36
C LYS A 716 -15.11 -6.99 -71.26
N LEU A 717 -14.28 -6.86 -70.21
CA LEU A 717 -13.48 -5.65 -70.01
C LEU A 717 -12.35 -5.59 -71.04
N THR A 718 -12.26 -4.46 -71.72
CA THR A 718 -11.14 -4.07 -72.59
C THR A 718 -10.43 -2.85 -71.99
N GLY A 719 -9.14 -2.69 -72.28
CA GLY A 719 -8.35 -1.56 -71.77
C GLY A 719 -8.12 -1.61 -70.24
N ILE A 720 -7.98 -2.81 -69.67
CA ILE A 720 -7.66 -3.02 -68.26
C ILE A 720 -6.29 -2.44 -67.96
N THR A 721 -6.22 -1.56 -66.98
CA THR A 721 -5.00 -0.85 -66.59
C THR A 721 -4.42 -1.31 -65.26
N ALA A 722 -5.20 -2.00 -64.41
CA ALA A 722 -4.73 -2.60 -63.17
C ALA A 722 -5.65 -3.72 -62.66
N PHE A 723 -5.07 -4.58 -61.83
CA PHE A 723 -5.76 -5.63 -61.07
C PHE A 723 -5.69 -5.34 -59.57
N GLN A 724 -6.71 -5.77 -58.84
CA GLN A 724 -6.78 -5.74 -57.39
C GLN A 724 -6.95 -7.16 -56.86
N LEU A 725 -6.07 -7.56 -55.95
CA LEU A 725 -6.18 -8.75 -55.12
C LEU A 725 -6.60 -8.31 -53.71
N GLU A 726 -7.80 -8.68 -53.31
CA GLU A 726 -8.25 -8.55 -51.92
C GLU A 726 -7.99 -9.87 -51.21
N VAL A 727 -7.46 -9.81 -49.99
CA VAL A 727 -7.35 -10.94 -49.06
C VAL A 727 -8.24 -10.64 -47.85
N LEU A 728 -9.20 -11.51 -47.58
CA LEU A 728 -10.34 -11.24 -46.71
C LEU A 728 -10.31 -12.13 -45.46
N CYS A 729 -10.88 -11.63 -44.36
CA CYS A 729 -11.03 -12.43 -43.15
C CYS A 729 -12.17 -13.45 -43.28
N ASP A 730 -12.05 -14.53 -42.53
CA ASP A 730 -13.15 -15.48 -42.34
C ASP A 730 -13.00 -16.15 -40.97
N PRO A 731 -14.08 -16.28 -40.16
CA PRO A 731 -14.02 -16.96 -38.88
C PRO A 731 -13.53 -18.41 -38.94
N SER A 732 -13.59 -19.08 -40.09
CA SER A 732 -13.06 -20.44 -40.25
C SER A 732 -11.54 -20.50 -40.43
N LEU A 733 -10.86 -19.37 -40.66
CA LEU A 733 -9.41 -19.30 -40.83
C LEU A 733 -8.71 -19.13 -39.46
N PRO A 734 -7.48 -19.64 -39.29
CA PRO A 734 -6.70 -19.40 -38.07
C PRO A 734 -6.58 -17.90 -37.78
N ASP A 735 -6.78 -17.50 -36.52
CA ASP A 735 -6.84 -16.10 -36.06
C ASP A 735 -7.74 -15.15 -36.89
N ASN A 736 -8.73 -15.71 -37.60
CA ASN A 736 -9.65 -15.05 -38.54
C ASN A 736 -9.03 -14.67 -39.91
N GLY A 737 -7.85 -15.21 -40.24
CA GLY A 737 -7.17 -14.98 -41.52
C GLY A 737 -6.53 -13.60 -41.61
N PRO A 738 -6.35 -13.02 -42.82
CA PRO A 738 -6.82 -13.50 -44.12
C PRO A 738 -5.99 -14.66 -44.70
N GLY A 739 -4.88 -15.04 -44.07
CA GLY A 739 -4.04 -16.19 -44.42
C GLY A 739 -4.39 -17.47 -43.68
N ARG A 740 -3.59 -18.52 -43.90
CA ARG A 740 -3.81 -19.88 -43.36
C ARG A 740 -2.69 -20.35 -42.41
N ALA A 741 -1.65 -19.55 -42.20
CA ALA A 741 -0.68 -19.82 -41.14
C ALA A 741 -1.37 -19.78 -39.76
N VAL A 742 -0.78 -20.39 -38.75
CA VAL A 742 -1.38 -20.52 -37.40
C VAL A 742 -1.78 -19.16 -36.80
N ASN A 743 -1.04 -18.09 -37.10
CA ASN A 743 -1.31 -16.73 -36.65
C ASN A 743 -2.24 -15.93 -37.59
N GLY A 744 -2.74 -16.53 -38.68
CA GLY A 744 -3.58 -15.87 -39.68
C GLY A 744 -2.83 -15.18 -40.84
N ASN A 745 -1.49 -15.29 -40.90
CA ASN A 745 -0.67 -14.67 -41.94
C ASN A 745 -0.59 -15.50 -43.23
N PHE A 746 -0.11 -14.88 -44.32
CA PHE A 746 0.24 -15.53 -45.60
C PHE A 746 1.55 -14.95 -46.13
N ALA A 747 2.13 -15.59 -47.14
CA ALA A 747 3.27 -15.09 -47.90
C ALA A 747 3.02 -15.30 -49.39
N LEU A 748 2.62 -14.24 -50.12
CA LEU A 748 2.42 -14.26 -51.57
C LEU A 748 3.76 -13.96 -52.25
N THR A 749 4.39 -14.98 -52.79
CA THR A 749 5.72 -14.88 -53.38
C THR A 749 5.66 -14.38 -54.82
N GLU A 750 4.69 -14.83 -55.61
CA GLU A 750 4.52 -14.35 -57.00
C GLU A 750 3.04 -14.16 -57.38
N PHE A 751 2.74 -13.04 -58.05
CA PHE A 751 1.45 -12.70 -58.62
C PHE A 751 1.60 -12.48 -60.13
N ARG A 752 1.21 -13.47 -60.93
CA ARG A 752 1.35 -13.44 -62.39
C ARG A 752 -0.01 -13.40 -63.07
N VAL A 753 -0.09 -12.66 -64.18
CA VAL A 753 -1.29 -12.59 -65.02
C VAL A 753 -0.94 -12.92 -66.45
N ALA A 754 -1.77 -13.72 -67.10
CA ALA A 754 -1.76 -13.93 -68.54
C ALA A 754 -3.15 -13.63 -69.13
N ALA A 755 -3.19 -13.19 -70.39
CA ALA A 755 -4.42 -12.83 -71.07
C ALA A 755 -4.52 -13.49 -72.46
N ALA A 756 -5.71 -13.97 -72.81
CA ALA A 756 -6.05 -14.49 -74.13
C ALA A 756 -7.43 -13.97 -74.60
N PRO A 757 -7.71 -13.93 -75.91
CA PRO A 757 -9.06 -13.65 -76.39
C PRO A 757 -10.04 -14.74 -75.95
N LEU A 758 -11.27 -14.35 -75.59
CA LEU A 758 -12.33 -15.29 -75.23
C LEU A 758 -12.61 -16.27 -76.39
N GLY A 759 -12.59 -17.57 -76.09
CA GLY A 759 -12.70 -18.64 -77.09
C GLY A 759 -11.38 -19.03 -77.78
N ARG A 760 -10.26 -18.34 -77.52
CA ARG A 760 -8.93 -18.62 -78.08
C ARG A 760 -7.86 -18.71 -77.00
N ALA A 761 -8.11 -19.54 -75.98
CA ALA A 761 -7.23 -19.70 -74.80
C ALA A 761 -5.78 -20.08 -75.13
N ALA A 762 -5.53 -20.73 -76.27
CA ALA A 762 -4.18 -21.07 -76.73
C ALA A 762 -3.33 -19.85 -77.13
N GLU A 763 -3.95 -18.70 -77.41
CA GLU A 763 -3.27 -17.42 -77.70
C GLU A 763 -2.95 -16.63 -76.41
N THR A 764 -2.66 -17.32 -75.31
CA THR A 764 -2.36 -16.70 -74.02
C THR A 764 -1.00 -16.02 -74.03
N ASN A 765 -0.95 -14.78 -73.56
CA ASN A 765 0.27 -14.00 -73.46
C ASN A 765 0.43 -13.46 -72.03
N PRO A 766 1.65 -13.47 -71.46
CA PRO A 766 1.91 -12.83 -70.18
C PRO A 766 1.54 -11.35 -70.20
N VAL A 767 0.99 -10.86 -69.09
CA VAL A 767 0.70 -9.45 -68.85
C VAL A 767 1.76 -8.92 -67.89
N PRO A 768 2.74 -8.12 -68.37
CA PRO A 768 3.71 -7.51 -67.48
C PRO A 768 3.03 -6.54 -66.50
N LEU A 769 3.34 -6.69 -65.22
CA LEU A 769 2.83 -5.86 -64.13
C LEU A 769 3.90 -4.89 -63.63
N GLN A 770 3.48 -3.75 -63.09
CA GLN A 770 4.34 -2.72 -62.51
C GLN A 770 3.64 -1.99 -61.36
N ASN A 771 4.42 -1.18 -60.62
CA ASN A 771 3.94 -0.31 -59.55
C ASN A 771 2.99 -1.00 -58.55
N PRO A 772 3.38 -2.14 -57.95
CA PRO A 772 2.53 -2.80 -56.98
C PRO A 772 2.38 -1.92 -55.74
N LYS A 773 1.15 -1.81 -55.23
CA LYS A 773 0.84 -1.02 -54.04
C LYS A 773 -0.09 -1.80 -53.14
N THR A 774 0.04 -1.61 -51.83
CA THR A 774 -0.82 -2.25 -50.84
C THR A 774 -1.07 -1.28 -49.69
N ASP A 775 -2.09 -1.58 -48.90
CA ASP A 775 -2.38 -0.90 -47.64
C ASP A 775 -1.41 -1.29 -46.51
N PHE A 776 -0.83 -2.50 -46.54
CA PHE A 776 0.09 -2.95 -45.50
C PHE A 776 1.16 -3.92 -46.02
N SER A 777 2.38 -3.85 -45.49
CA SER A 777 3.43 -4.85 -45.72
C SER A 777 4.17 -5.12 -44.41
N GLN A 778 4.43 -6.38 -44.12
CA GLN A 778 5.21 -6.80 -42.95
C GLN A 778 6.64 -6.25 -43.02
N GLU A 779 7.09 -5.57 -41.97
CA GLU A 779 8.46 -5.01 -41.89
C GLU A 779 9.44 -5.94 -41.14
N SER A 780 8.92 -6.83 -40.29
CA SER A 780 9.76 -7.77 -39.53
C SER A 780 10.50 -8.77 -40.42
N TYR A 781 11.55 -9.41 -39.88
CA TYR A 781 12.35 -10.45 -40.56
C TYR A 781 12.96 -10.03 -41.91
N GLY A 782 13.32 -8.76 -42.07
CA GLY A 782 13.97 -8.23 -43.28
C GLY A 782 13.01 -7.59 -44.30
N GLY A 783 11.70 -7.58 -44.01
CA GLY A 783 10.68 -6.95 -44.82
C GLY A 783 10.08 -7.88 -45.88
N TRP A 784 8.75 -7.83 -46.04
CA TRP A 784 7.96 -8.60 -47.00
C TRP A 784 7.05 -7.66 -47.81
N PRO A 785 7.63 -6.77 -48.65
CA PRO A 785 6.91 -5.74 -49.35
C PRO A 785 6.08 -6.31 -50.52
N VAL A 786 4.96 -5.66 -50.86
CA VAL A 786 4.16 -6.04 -52.05
C VAL A 786 4.95 -6.00 -53.37
N THR A 787 6.04 -5.22 -53.43
CA THR A 787 6.95 -5.21 -54.58
C THR A 787 7.63 -6.54 -54.83
N ALA A 788 7.82 -7.36 -53.80
CA ALA A 788 8.39 -8.68 -53.92
C ALA A 788 7.43 -9.67 -54.58
N ALA A 789 6.12 -9.43 -54.55
CA ALA A 789 5.15 -10.33 -55.19
C ALA A 789 5.22 -10.34 -56.73
N ILE A 790 6.07 -9.53 -57.37
CA ILE A 790 6.28 -9.52 -58.83
C ILE A 790 7.77 -9.38 -59.21
N ASP A 791 8.69 -9.66 -58.28
CA ASP A 791 10.13 -9.47 -58.51
C ASP A 791 10.79 -10.67 -59.24
N GLY A 792 10.10 -11.81 -59.29
CA GLY A 792 10.58 -13.03 -59.94
C GLY A 792 11.38 -13.94 -59.02
N ASP A 793 11.52 -13.64 -57.73
CA ASP A 793 12.17 -14.46 -56.71
C ASP A 793 11.14 -15.11 -55.78
N THR A 794 10.96 -16.42 -55.94
CA THR A 794 10.02 -17.20 -55.12
C THR A 794 10.38 -17.29 -53.62
N ASN A 795 11.53 -16.75 -53.19
CA ASN A 795 11.95 -16.72 -51.79
C ASN A 795 11.59 -15.41 -51.07
N THR A 796 11.22 -14.37 -51.81
CA THR A 796 10.69 -13.11 -51.28
C THR A 796 9.17 -13.10 -51.47
N GLY A 797 8.48 -12.13 -50.88
CA GLY A 797 7.03 -12.03 -51.09
C GLY A 797 6.37 -10.93 -50.28
N TRP A 798 5.06 -10.86 -50.42
CA TRP A 798 4.18 -10.00 -49.66
C TRP A 798 3.53 -10.74 -48.50
N SER A 799 3.69 -10.21 -47.29
CA SER A 799 3.12 -10.74 -46.05
C SER A 799 2.58 -9.61 -45.19
N ILE A 800 1.73 -9.92 -44.21
CA ILE A 800 0.96 -8.91 -43.47
C ILE A 800 1.10 -8.95 -41.95
N ASP A 801 2.02 -9.70 -41.36
CA ASP A 801 2.25 -9.67 -39.89
C ASP A 801 2.75 -8.28 -39.43
N PRO A 802 2.24 -7.72 -38.32
CA PRO A 802 1.26 -8.29 -37.37
C PRO A 802 -0.19 -7.80 -37.62
N ALA A 803 -0.57 -7.50 -38.86
CA ALA A 803 -1.87 -6.96 -39.25
C ALA A 803 -2.93 -8.04 -39.57
N GLU A 804 -2.75 -9.28 -39.11
CA GLU A 804 -3.73 -10.35 -39.26
C GLU A 804 -5.10 -10.00 -38.65
N GLY A 805 -6.14 -10.72 -39.08
CA GLY A 805 -7.51 -10.51 -38.64
C GLY A 805 -8.19 -9.27 -39.22
N THR A 806 -7.59 -8.65 -40.25
CA THR A 806 -8.18 -7.55 -41.04
C THR A 806 -8.04 -7.81 -42.55
N PRO A 807 -8.97 -7.30 -43.39
CA PRO A 807 -8.84 -7.46 -44.84
C PRO A 807 -7.77 -6.52 -45.41
N HIS A 808 -6.98 -7.02 -46.36
CA HIS A 808 -5.95 -6.27 -47.07
C HIS A 808 -6.17 -6.30 -48.57
N ALA A 809 -5.57 -5.35 -49.31
CA ALA A 809 -5.63 -5.30 -50.76
C ALA A 809 -4.26 -4.97 -51.37
N ALA A 810 -3.95 -5.63 -52.48
CA ALA A 810 -2.80 -5.33 -53.33
C ALA A 810 -3.27 -4.94 -54.73
N ILE A 811 -2.70 -3.86 -55.27
CA ILE A 811 -2.95 -3.33 -56.61
C ILE A 811 -1.73 -3.58 -57.48
N PHE A 812 -1.95 -4.08 -58.69
CA PHE A 812 -0.91 -4.32 -59.69
C PHE A 812 -1.29 -3.63 -61.00
N GLU A 813 -0.55 -2.60 -61.41
CA GLU A 813 -0.79 -1.89 -62.66
C GLU A 813 -0.23 -2.69 -63.85
N THR A 814 -0.91 -2.70 -64.98
CA THR A 814 -0.39 -3.31 -66.22
C THR A 814 0.57 -2.35 -66.91
N VAL A 815 1.67 -2.85 -67.50
CA VAL A 815 2.59 -2.00 -68.29
C VAL A 815 1.92 -1.40 -69.53
N LYS A 816 0.98 -2.13 -70.14
CA LYS A 816 0.12 -1.66 -71.24
C LYS A 816 -1.32 -2.10 -70.97
N PRO A 817 -2.34 -1.30 -71.35
CA PRO A 817 -3.74 -1.71 -71.18
C PRO A 817 -4.02 -3.06 -71.85
N VAL A 818 -4.75 -3.94 -71.15
CA VAL A 818 -5.02 -5.32 -71.57
C VAL A 818 -6.49 -5.54 -71.87
N GLY A 819 -6.78 -6.32 -72.92
CA GLY A 819 -8.09 -6.88 -73.19
C GLY A 819 -8.39 -6.95 -74.68
N PHE A 820 -9.39 -7.76 -75.04
CA PHE A 820 -9.76 -8.03 -76.43
C PHE A 820 -11.24 -7.75 -76.66
N ASP A 821 -11.60 -7.19 -77.82
CA ASP A 821 -12.98 -6.79 -78.15
C ASP A 821 -13.99 -7.93 -78.04
N ALA A 822 -13.57 -9.17 -78.30
CA ALA A 822 -14.40 -10.36 -78.17
C ALA A 822 -14.57 -10.85 -76.72
N GLY A 823 -13.97 -10.17 -75.74
CA GLY A 823 -13.82 -10.60 -74.35
C GLY A 823 -12.43 -11.18 -74.07
N THR A 824 -12.06 -11.21 -72.80
CA THR A 824 -10.72 -11.58 -72.32
C THR A 824 -10.82 -12.75 -71.34
N ILE A 825 -9.96 -13.75 -71.52
CA ILE A 825 -9.64 -14.78 -70.53
C ILE A 825 -8.42 -14.26 -69.78
N LEU A 826 -8.52 -14.16 -68.45
CA LEU A 826 -7.42 -13.81 -67.57
C LEU A 826 -7.06 -15.03 -66.73
N THR A 827 -5.80 -15.44 -66.75
CA THR A 827 -5.27 -16.48 -65.88
C THR A 827 -4.36 -15.82 -64.85
N PHE A 828 -4.74 -15.90 -63.58
CA PHE A 828 -3.96 -15.45 -62.44
C PHE A 828 -3.26 -16.65 -61.82
N THR A 829 -1.96 -16.51 -61.56
CA THR A 829 -1.17 -17.48 -60.82
C THR A 829 -0.65 -16.80 -59.55
N LEU A 830 -1.09 -17.29 -58.40
CA LEU A 830 -0.67 -16.84 -57.07
C LEU A 830 0.22 -17.92 -56.47
N GLU A 831 1.53 -17.72 -56.52
CA GLU A 831 2.49 -18.58 -55.83
C GLU A 831 2.67 -18.06 -54.41
N GLN A 832 2.67 -18.98 -53.46
CA GLN A 832 2.64 -18.61 -52.05
C GLN A 832 3.26 -19.70 -51.20
N GLY A 833 3.74 -19.27 -50.04
CA GLY A 833 4.07 -20.16 -48.95
C GLY A 833 5.55 -20.42 -48.72
N ASN A 834 5.80 -20.55 -47.43
CA ASN A 834 6.81 -21.31 -46.71
C ASN A 834 6.15 -21.55 -45.34
N ARG A 835 6.32 -22.71 -44.70
CA ARG A 835 5.69 -23.01 -43.39
C ARG A 835 4.17 -22.77 -43.35
N GLU A 836 3.44 -23.21 -44.39
CA GLU A 836 1.96 -23.21 -44.43
C GLU A 836 1.30 -21.81 -44.55
N HIS A 837 2.06 -20.80 -45.01
CA HIS A 837 1.60 -19.43 -45.19
C HIS A 837 0.87 -19.21 -46.54
N SER A 838 -0.20 -19.97 -46.79
CA SER A 838 -1.07 -19.77 -47.96
C SER A 838 -2.18 -18.74 -47.70
N ILE A 839 -2.66 -18.04 -48.74
CA ILE A 839 -3.81 -17.13 -48.62
C ILE A 839 -5.09 -17.93 -48.30
N GLY A 840 -5.87 -17.44 -47.34
CA GLY A 840 -7.07 -18.10 -46.81
C GLY A 840 -8.36 -17.74 -47.52
N ARG A 841 -8.62 -16.45 -47.77
CA ARG A 841 -9.77 -16.02 -48.57
C ARG A 841 -9.38 -14.85 -49.44
N PHE A 842 -9.78 -14.86 -50.71
CA PHE A 842 -9.40 -13.81 -51.66
C PHE A 842 -10.49 -13.45 -52.66
N ARG A 843 -10.38 -12.25 -53.25
CA ARG A 843 -11.22 -11.78 -54.36
C ARG A 843 -10.34 -11.01 -55.36
N LEU A 844 -10.69 -11.13 -56.64
CA LEU A 844 -9.97 -10.48 -57.74
C LEU A 844 -10.89 -9.51 -58.49
N SER A 845 -10.40 -8.31 -58.73
CA SER A 845 -11.10 -7.25 -59.47
C SER A 845 -10.16 -6.58 -60.48
N ALA A 846 -10.71 -5.93 -61.51
CA ALA A 846 -9.96 -5.18 -62.52
C ALA A 846 -10.53 -3.76 -62.71
N THR A 847 -9.72 -2.82 -63.18
CA THR A 847 -10.15 -1.45 -63.52
C THR A 847 -9.60 -1.00 -64.87
N THR A 848 -10.28 -0.04 -65.49
CA THR A 848 -9.84 0.68 -66.69
C THR A 848 -9.46 2.13 -66.37
N ALA A 849 -9.43 2.50 -65.09
CA ALA A 849 -9.04 3.83 -64.65
C ALA A 849 -7.61 4.18 -65.08
N LYS A 850 -7.34 5.46 -65.34
CA LYS A 850 -6.00 5.89 -65.78
C LYS A 850 -5.01 5.79 -64.60
N PRO A 851 -3.84 5.11 -64.74
CA PRO A 851 -2.78 5.13 -63.74
C PRO A 851 -2.24 6.55 -63.48
N PRO A 852 -1.72 6.86 -62.28
CA PRO A 852 -1.47 5.94 -61.17
C PRO A 852 -2.75 5.58 -60.41
N ILE A 853 -2.93 4.29 -60.11
CA ILE A 853 -4.07 3.80 -59.33
C ILE A 853 -3.77 3.96 -57.83
N PRO A 854 -4.66 4.61 -57.05
CA PRO A 854 -4.49 4.71 -55.60
C PRO A 854 -4.79 3.37 -54.91
N VAL A 855 -4.20 3.15 -53.74
CA VAL A 855 -4.57 2.05 -52.84
C VAL A 855 -6.03 2.27 -52.37
N PRO A 856 -6.89 1.24 -52.35
CA PRO A 856 -8.26 1.39 -51.87
C PRO A 856 -8.32 1.78 -50.39
N GLU A 857 -9.10 2.80 -50.05
CA GLU A 857 -9.39 3.14 -48.64
C GLU A 857 -10.29 2.06 -48.02
N GLY A 858 -10.10 1.75 -46.73
CA GLY A 858 -10.93 0.80 -45.97
C GLY A 858 -10.33 -0.60 -45.75
N TYR A 859 -9.15 -0.87 -46.28
CA TYR A 859 -8.33 -2.07 -46.01
C TYR A 859 -7.20 -1.74 -45.01
N GLY A 860 -6.72 -2.72 -44.25
CA GLY A 860 -5.60 -2.54 -43.32
C GLY A 860 -5.92 -1.70 -42.09
N GLY A 861 -7.19 -1.36 -41.88
CA GLY A 861 -7.62 -0.79 -40.62
C GLY A 861 -7.37 -1.81 -39.52
N THR A 862 -6.49 -1.47 -38.57
CA THR A 862 -6.43 -2.13 -37.25
C THR A 862 -7.84 -2.49 -36.83
N ARG A 863 -8.06 -3.62 -36.14
CA ARG A 863 -9.24 -3.77 -35.30
C ARG A 863 -9.64 -2.39 -34.72
N SER A 864 -10.65 -1.74 -35.34
CA SER A 864 -11.83 -1.48 -34.56
C SER A 864 -12.15 -2.87 -34.07
N GLY A 865 -11.80 -3.15 -32.82
CA GLY A 865 -12.35 -4.33 -32.21
C GLY A 865 -13.85 -4.26 -32.45
N THR A 866 -14.57 -5.28 -32.03
CA THR A 866 -15.55 -4.94 -31.01
C THR A 866 -14.83 -4.15 -29.90
N GLY A 867 -14.61 -2.85 -30.12
CA GLY A 867 -14.28 -1.92 -29.09
C GLY A 867 -15.53 -1.93 -28.26
N HIS A 868 -15.43 -2.47 -27.05
CA HIS A 868 -16.35 -2.07 -26.02
C HIS A 868 -16.08 -0.58 -25.84
N GLU A 869 -16.85 0.22 -26.57
CA GLU A 869 -16.85 1.64 -26.41
C GLU A 869 -17.80 1.87 -25.25
N THR A 870 -17.22 2.03 -24.08
CA THR A 870 -17.97 2.45 -22.92
C THR A 870 -18.29 3.93 -23.14
N ILE A 871 -19.58 4.24 -23.32
CA ILE A 871 -20.04 5.61 -23.51
C ILE A 871 -20.65 6.14 -22.21
N GLY A 872 -20.51 7.44 -21.99
CA GLY A 872 -21.14 8.16 -20.88
C GLY A 872 -21.44 9.59 -21.26
N GLU A 873 -22.16 10.30 -20.40
CA GLU A 873 -22.49 11.71 -20.60
C GLU A 873 -22.11 12.48 -19.34
N ILE A 874 -21.13 13.37 -19.46
CA ILE A 874 -20.69 14.25 -18.37
C ILE A 874 -21.63 15.46 -18.36
N PRO A 875 -22.24 15.82 -17.22
CA PRO A 875 -23.18 16.94 -17.16
C PRO A 875 -22.49 18.30 -17.42
N PRO A 876 -23.25 19.35 -17.76
CA PRO A 876 -22.73 20.72 -17.80
C PRO A 876 -22.08 21.11 -16.47
N ALA A 877 -20.97 21.85 -16.55
CA ALA A 877 -20.26 22.40 -15.40
C ALA A 877 -19.62 23.74 -15.78
N SER A 878 -20.02 24.83 -15.14
CA SER A 878 -19.59 26.18 -15.50
C SER A 878 -18.11 26.44 -15.27
N ASN A 879 -17.49 25.68 -14.36
CA ASN A 879 -16.06 25.77 -14.01
C ASN A 879 -15.27 24.50 -14.36
N GLY A 880 -15.89 23.58 -15.10
CA GLY A 880 -15.35 22.25 -15.33
C GLY A 880 -15.28 21.41 -14.06
N GLY A 881 -14.48 20.35 -14.09
CA GLY A 881 -14.35 19.44 -12.96
C GLY A 881 -13.38 18.31 -13.25
N THR A 882 -13.44 17.29 -12.39
CA THR A 882 -12.69 16.05 -12.59
C THR A 882 -13.67 14.90 -12.77
N PHE A 883 -13.57 14.20 -13.89
CA PHE A 883 -14.20 12.91 -14.07
C PHE A 883 -13.24 11.82 -13.58
N VAL A 884 -13.74 10.91 -12.73
CA VAL A 884 -12.99 9.81 -12.15
C VAL A 884 -13.58 8.51 -12.67
N LEU A 885 -12.77 7.76 -13.41
CA LEU A 885 -13.11 6.44 -13.92
C LEU A 885 -12.51 5.39 -12.97
N ILE A 886 -13.32 4.45 -12.50
CA ILE A 886 -12.93 3.48 -11.47
C ILE A 886 -13.14 2.07 -12.02
N SER A 887 -12.13 1.22 -11.84
CA SER A 887 -12.16 -0.22 -12.05
C SER A 887 -12.05 -0.92 -10.69
N PRO A 888 -12.92 -1.92 -10.40
CA PRO A 888 -12.83 -2.74 -9.19
C PRO A 888 -11.64 -3.72 -9.22
N LYS A 889 -10.88 -3.73 -10.31
CA LYS A 889 -9.66 -4.52 -10.49
C LYS A 889 -8.49 -3.60 -10.78
N PHE A 890 -7.32 -3.99 -10.29
CA PHE A 890 -6.07 -3.36 -10.70
C PHE A 890 -5.79 -3.64 -12.18
N LEU A 891 -5.54 -2.59 -12.94
CA LEU A 891 -5.23 -2.64 -14.37
C LEU A 891 -3.97 -1.82 -14.65
N VAL A 892 -3.19 -2.28 -15.62
CA VAL A 892 -1.97 -1.62 -16.10
C VAL A 892 -2.25 -0.99 -17.46
N GLY A 893 -1.89 0.27 -17.61
CA GLY A 893 -2.12 1.04 -18.84
C GLY A 893 -3.16 2.15 -18.66
N ASN A 894 -3.27 3.01 -19.66
CA ASN A 894 -4.26 4.08 -19.69
C ASN A 894 -5.38 3.75 -20.68
N PRO A 895 -6.64 4.05 -20.32
CA PRO A 895 -7.72 4.04 -21.29
C PRO A 895 -7.50 5.09 -22.39
N GLU A 896 -7.86 4.74 -23.62
CA GLU A 896 -8.10 5.70 -24.69
C GLU A 896 -9.43 6.41 -24.39
N LEU A 897 -9.36 7.69 -24.05
CA LEU A 897 -10.52 8.50 -23.65
C LEU A 897 -10.76 9.63 -24.65
N ARG A 898 -12.02 9.89 -24.96
CA ARG A 898 -12.44 11.08 -25.70
C ARG A 898 -13.59 11.80 -25.00
N ILE A 899 -13.55 13.12 -25.02
CA ILE A 899 -14.63 14.00 -24.58
C ILE A 899 -15.06 14.82 -25.80
N ASP A 900 -16.33 14.74 -26.17
CA ASP A 900 -16.89 15.36 -27.38
C ASP A 900 -16.10 15.00 -28.66
N GLY A 901 -15.66 13.74 -28.74
CA GLY A 901 -14.85 13.20 -29.85
C GLY A 901 -13.37 13.64 -29.84
N GLN A 902 -12.96 14.52 -28.92
CA GLN A 902 -11.57 14.96 -28.78
C GLN A 902 -10.81 14.10 -27.78
N PRO A 903 -9.55 13.71 -28.04
CA PRO A 903 -8.74 12.98 -27.09
C PRO A 903 -8.65 13.69 -25.73
N ALA A 904 -8.88 12.96 -24.65
CA ALA A 904 -8.75 13.45 -23.28
C ALA A 904 -7.56 12.77 -22.59
N SER A 905 -6.75 13.55 -21.87
CA SER A 905 -5.68 13.01 -21.04
C SER A 905 -6.25 12.40 -19.77
N SER A 906 -5.58 11.38 -19.26
CA SER A 906 -5.90 10.78 -17.97
C SER A 906 -4.66 10.59 -17.12
N THR A 907 -4.84 10.62 -15.81
CA THR A 907 -3.80 10.32 -14.83
C THR A 907 -4.23 9.11 -14.02
N GLN A 908 -3.48 8.02 -14.15
CA GLN A 908 -3.64 6.83 -13.34
C GLN A 908 -3.45 7.16 -11.86
N VAL A 909 -4.32 6.66 -10.98
CA VAL A 909 -4.29 6.97 -9.56
C VAL A 909 -3.20 6.17 -8.85
N TRP A 910 -3.20 4.84 -8.98
CA TRP A 910 -2.16 4.00 -8.37
C TRP A 910 -1.15 3.56 -9.42
N SER A 911 0.13 3.91 -9.23
CA SER A 911 1.16 3.52 -10.18
C SER A 911 1.37 2.00 -10.16
N GLY A 912 1.43 1.36 -11.33
CA GLY A 912 1.83 -0.05 -11.43
C GLY A 912 3.32 -0.31 -11.21
N LYS A 913 4.07 0.71 -10.78
CA LYS A 913 5.50 0.63 -10.46
C LYS A 913 5.76 0.55 -8.95
N SER A 914 4.77 0.83 -8.11
CA SER A 914 4.91 0.74 -6.65
C SER A 914 5.14 -0.71 -6.23
N SER A 915 5.99 -0.89 -5.21
CA SER A 915 6.21 -2.19 -4.57
C SER A 915 4.98 -2.69 -3.81
N TRP A 916 3.99 -1.83 -3.58
CA TRP A 916 2.77 -2.13 -2.81
C TRP A 916 1.58 -2.40 -3.73
N PRO A 917 0.93 -3.57 -3.61
CA PRO A 917 -0.18 -3.93 -4.49
C PRO A 917 -1.43 -3.13 -4.16
N CYS A 918 -2.16 -2.73 -5.21
CA CYS A 918 -3.51 -2.18 -5.10
C CYS A 918 -4.51 -3.19 -5.68
N SER A 919 -5.72 -3.26 -5.09
CA SER A 919 -6.77 -4.19 -5.54
C SER A 919 -7.70 -3.59 -6.61
N TRP A 920 -7.68 -2.27 -6.76
CA TRP A 920 -8.52 -1.49 -7.67
C TRP A 920 -7.63 -0.59 -8.55
N GLN A 921 -8.22 0.04 -9.56
CA GLN A 921 -7.55 1.12 -10.31
C GLN A 921 -8.52 2.25 -10.57
N ALA A 922 -8.02 3.48 -10.64
CA ALA A 922 -8.79 4.63 -11.06
C ALA A 922 -7.98 5.56 -11.96
N TRP A 923 -8.66 6.40 -12.71
CA TRP A 923 -8.08 7.43 -13.55
C TRP A 923 -8.80 8.74 -13.29
N ARG A 924 -8.03 9.82 -13.16
CA ARG A 924 -8.54 11.20 -13.12
C ARG A 924 -8.47 11.80 -14.52
N ILE A 925 -9.57 12.39 -14.96
CA ILE A 925 -9.73 13.02 -16.26
C ILE A 925 -10.18 14.47 -16.03
N PRO A 926 -9.34 15.48 -16.32
CA PRO A 926 -9.75 16.87 -16.27
C PRO A 926 -10.84 17.15 -17.31
N VAL A 927 -11.91 17.83 -16.92
CA VAL A 927 -13.01 18.24 -17.80
C VAL A 927 -13.10 19.76 -17.76
N GLY A 928 -13.08 20.39 -18.94
CA GLY A 928 -13.19 21.84 -19.07
C GLY A 928 -14.60 22.37 -18.75
N PRO A 929 -14.74 23.70 -18.59
CA PRO A 929 -16.04 24.34 -18.50
C PRO A 929 -16.94 24.07 -19.71
N SER A 930 -18.22 23.75 -19.47
CA SER A 930 -19.22 23.58 -20.50
C SER A 930 -20.63 23.94 -20.01
N SER A 931 -21.41 24.60 -20.86
CA SER A 931 -22.85 24.85 -20.63
C SER A 931 -23.75 23.73 -21.13
N LYS A 932 -23.18 22.72 -21.80
CA LYS A 932 -23.87 21.53 -22.32
C LYS A 932 -23.23 20.27 -21.76
N SER A 933 -23.98 19.18 -21.76
CA SER A 933 -23.41 17.87 -21.49
C SER A 933 -22.33 17.54 -22.52
N GLN A 934 -21.33 16.77 -22.09
CA GLN A 934 -20.21 16.36 -22.92
C GLN A 934 -20.20 14.83 -23.07
N ALA A 935 -20.09 14.36 -24.30
CA ALA A 935 -20.07 12.92 -24.59
C ALA A 935 -18.71 12.33 -24.21
N LEU A 936 -18.72 11.24 -23.45
CA LEU A 936 -17.53 10.48 -23.06
C LEU A 936 -17.47 9.18 -23.87
N GLU A 937 -16.34 8.92 -24.51
CA GLU A 937 -16.01 7.63 -25.12
C GLU A 937 -14.77 7.06 -24.44
N LEU A 938 -14.85 5.79 -24.04
CA LEU A 938 -13.79 5.07 -23.34
C LEU A 938 -13.50 3.76 -24.07
N ARG A 939 -12.22 3.48 -24.35
CA ARG A 939 -11.72 2.19 -24.82
C ARG A 939 -10.52 1.77 -23.97
N PHE A 940 -10.52 0.52 -23.51
CA PHE A 940 -9.39 -0.06 -22.78
C PHE A 940 -8.95 -1.36 -23.45
N LYS A 941 -7.65 -1.52 -23.69
CA LYS A 941 -7.06 -2.75 -24.26
C LYS A 941 -6.19 -3.38 -23.19
N ASP A 942 -6.32 -4.69 -22.95
CA ASP A 942 -5.39 -5.37 -22.06
C ASP A 942 -4.01 -5.54 -22.74
N THR A 943 -2.97 -5.82 -21.95
CA THR A 943 -1.57 -5.94 -22.42
C THR A 943 -1.33 -7.10 -23.38
N LYS A 944 -2.32 -7.96 -23.63
CA LYS A 944 -2.28 -9.10 -24.56
C LYS A 944 -3.35 -8.99 -25.67
N GLY A 945 -4.00 -7.84 -25.82
CA GLY A 945 -5.08 -7.61 -26.79
C GLY A 945 -6.35 -8.44 -26.55
N LYS A 946 -6.50 -9.09 -25.40
CA LYS A 946 -7.69 -9.85 -25.00
C LYS A 946 -8.75 -8.93 -24.38
N LYS A 947 -10.00 -9.36 -24.52
CA LYS A 947 -11.17 -8.65 -24.00
C LYS A 947 -11.24 -8.83 -22.49
N MET A 948 -11.40 -7.72 -21.76
CA MET A 948 -11.79 -7.75 -20.36
C MET A 948 -13.17 -7.10 -20.21
N ASP A 949 -14.12 -7.87 -19.67
CA ASP A 949 -15.39 -7.32 -19.20
C ASP A 949 -15.13 -6.65 -17.84
N ILE A 950 -15.15 -5.32 -17.83
CA ILE A 950 -14.85 -4.49 -16.66
C ILE A 950 -16.12 -3.71 -16.31
N GLU A 951 -16.57 -3.87 -15.07
CA GLU A 951 -17.66 -3.08 -14.51
C GLU A 951 -17.12 -1.71 -14.09
N TRP A 952 -17.11 -0.77 -15.04
CA TRP A 952 -16.65 0.59 -14.81
C TRP A 952 -17.62 1.39 -13.94
N LYS A 953 -17.07 2.23 -13.05
CA LYS A 953 -17.85 3.28 -12.35
C LYS A 953 -17.29 4.64 -12.72
N GLY A 954 -18.16 5.56 -13.11
CA GLY A 954 -17.80 6.94 -13.41
C GLY A 954 -18.34 7.90 -12.36
N VAL A 955 -17.52 8.86 -11.91
CA VAL A 955 -17.95 9.93 -11.00
C VAL A 955 -17.45 11.26 -11.51
N PHE A 956 -18.33 12.25 -11.66
CA PHE A 956 -17.95 13.61 -12.02
C PHE A 956 -18.04 14.53 -10.81
N ILE A 957 -16.92 15.20 -10.50
CA ILE A 957 -16.76 16.11 -9.37
C ILE A 957 -16.54 17.53 -9.91
N PRO A 958 -17.53 18.43 -9.85
CA PRO A 958 -17.37 19.81 -10.34
C PRO A 958 -16.40 20.62 -9.48
N ASN A 959 -15.61 21.47 -10.13
CA ASN A 959 -14.72 22.41 -9.44
C ASN A 959 -15.53 23.36 -8.54
N ARG A 960 -14.96 23.77 -7.40
CA ARG A 960 -15.60 24.78 -6.55
C ARG A 960 -15.64 26.12 -7.26
N ARG A 961 -16.74 26.85 -7.06
CA ARG A 961 -16.78 28.29 -7.31
C ARG A 961 -16.27 28.96 -6.04
N GLU A 962 -15.10 29.58 -6.11
CA GLU A 962 -14.52 30.32 -4.97
C GLU A 962 -15.38 31.50 -4.53
#